data_AF-A0A412JP22-F1
#
_entry.id   AF-A0A412JP22-F1
#
_cell.length_a   1.000
_cell.length_b   1.000
_cell.length_c   1.000
_cell.angle_alpha   90.00
_cell.angle_beta   90.00
_cell.angle_gamma   90.00
#
_symmetry.space_group_name_H-M   'P 1'
#
loop_
_entity.id
_entity.type
_entity.pdbx_description
1 polymer ?
#
loop_
_entity_poly.entity_id
_entity_poly.type
_entity_poly.pdbx_seq_one_letter_code
_entity_poly.pdbx_strand_id
1 'polypeptide(L)'
;MKQLLKLTGCLALAGLFASCQSAQQDANYQIIPMPQEIVTAQGNPFILKSGVKILYPEGNEKMQRNAQFLADYLKTATGKDFAIEAGTEGKNAIVLTLGTANENPESYQLKVTGDGITITGPTEAGVFYGIQSLRKSLPVAVGADISMPAVEINDAPRFGYRGAHFDTSRHFFTVDEVKTYIDMMALHNMNRFHWHITEDQGWRLEIKKYPKLTEIGSKRTETVIGRNSGEYDGKPYGGFYTQEQAKEIVAYAAERYITVIPEIDLPGHMQAALAAYPELGCTGGPYEVWRQWGVSEDVLCAGNDQVLKFLEDVYSELIEIFPSEYIHVGGDECPKVRWEKCPKCQARIKALGLKSDDKHSKEERLQSFVINHIEKFLNDHGRQIIGWDEILEGGLAPNATVMSWRGEKGGIEAAKQKHDVIMTPNTYLYFDYYQTKDTENEPLGIGGYLPLERVYSYEPMPASLTPEEQKYIKGVQANLWTEYIPTFSHAQYMVLPRWAALSEIQWSAPDKKNYEDFLSRLPRLIKWYDAEGYNYAKHVFNVTAEYTPNPTDGTLDITLSTIDNAPIHYTLDGTEPTAASPLYESPLKIKENVTFSAIAVRPTGNSRVVSEKVNFSKSSMKPIVANQPVNKQYMFKGESTLVDGLKGNGNYKTGRWIAFYKNDMDMTIDLQQPTEISSVAISTCVEKGDWVFDARGLSVEVSDDGKNFTKVASEEYPAMKESDKNGIYEHKLSFSPVKTQYVKVVALSESKMPAWHGGKDSPAFLFVDEITID
;
A
#
# COMPACT_ATOMS: atom_id res chain seq x y z
N MET A 1 43.93 55.56 27.48
CA MET A 1 42.49 55.47 27.12
C MET A 1 42.20 55.63 25.62
N LYS A 2 42.79 56.59 24.89
CA LYS A 2 42.50 56.78 23.44
C LYS A 2 43.02 55.69 22.48
N GLN A 3 44.02 54.89 22.86
CA GLN A 3 44.50 53.75 22.05
C GLN A 3 43.71 52.45 22.28
N LEU A 4 43.09 52.28 23.46
CA LEU A 4 42.28 51.09 23.76
C LEU A 4 40.97 51.10 22.95
N LEU A 5 40.33 52.27 22.79
CA LEU A 5 39.11 52.43 22.00
C LEU A 5 39.28 52.17 20.50
N LYS A 6 40.48 52.33 19.94
CA LYS A 6 40.75 52.03 18.51
C LYS A 6 40.91 50.54 18.25
N LEU A 7 41.40 49.76 19.22
CA LEU A 7 41.51 48.30 19.09
C LEU A 7 40.15 47.60 19.26
N THR A 8 39.30 48.09 20.17
CA THR A 8 37.95 47.54 20.39
C THR A 8 37.01 47.82 19.21
N GLY A 9 37.18 48.95 18.51
CA GLY A 9 36.42 49.28 17.30
C GLY A 9 36.76 48.39 16.09
N CYS A 10 38.03 47.99 15.92
CA CYS A 10 38.43 47.09 14.83
C CYS A 10 38.05 45.63 15.08
N LEU A 11 38.01 45.17 16.35
CA LEU A 11 37.51 43.84 16.71
C LEU A 11 35.98 43.74 16.63
N ALA A 12 35.24 44.82 16.90
CA ALA A 12 33.80 44.87 16.72
C ALA A 12 33.39 44.89 15.23
N LEU A 13 34.16 45.54 14.35
CA LEU A 13 33.92 45.47 12.91
C LEU A 13 34.27 44.10 12.32
N ALA A 14 35.29 43.41 12.82
CA ALA A 14 35.61 42.04 12.37
C ALA A 14 34.56 40.99 12.82
N GLY A 15 33.92 41.20 13.97
CA GLY A 15 32.81 40.36 14.46
C GLY A 15 31.49 40.55 13.71
N LEU A 16 31.27 41.71 13.08
CA LEU A 16 30.07 42.01 12.29
C LEU A 16 30.13 41.49 10.83
N PHE A 17 31.31 41.15 10.31
CA PHE A 17 31.45 40.49 9.00
C PHE A 17 31.46 38.95 9.09
N ALA A 18 31.54 38.38 10.29
CA ALA A 18 31.50 36.92 10.50
C ALA A 18 30.07 36.36 10.65
N SER A 19 29.03 37.20 10.76
CA SER A 19 27.65 36.75 10.97
C SER A 19 26.80 36.64 9.69
N CYS A 20 27.43 36.70 8.51
CA CYS A 20 26.76 36.50 7.21
C CYS A 20 27.29 35.27 6.45
N GLN A 21 27.71 34.21 7.16
CA GLN A 21 27.78 32.90 6.52
C GLN A 21 26.36 32.31 6.52
N SER A 22 25.78 32.20 5.33
CA SER A 22 24.56 31.40 5.12
C SER A 22 24.80 30.02 5.73
N ALA A 23 23.86 29.52 6.54
CA ALA A 23 23.95 28.19 7.11
C ALA A 23 24.12 27.16 5.98
N GLN A 24 25.30 26.57 5.88
CA GLN A 24 25.62 25.56 4.86
C GLN A 24 24.89 24.27 5.24
N GLN A 25 24.15 23.70 4.29
CA GLN A 25 23.41 22.44 4.44
C GLN A 25 24.03 21.39 3.53
N ASP A 26 24.20 20.16 4.01
CA ASP A 26 24.79 19.08 3.22
C ASP A 26 23.70 18.23 2.55
N ALA A 27 23.93 17.86 1.29
CA ALA A 27 23.16 16.84 0.60
C ALA A 27 23.49 15.43 1.11
N ASN A 28 22.55 14.49 0.96
CA ASN A 28 22.71 13.11 1.39
C ASN A 28 22.25 12.12 0.31
N TYR A 29 23.19 11.36 -0.23
CA TYR A 29 22.95 10.40 -1.32
C TYR A 29 22.27 9.09 -0.87
N GLN A 30 21.98 8.91 0.43
CA GLN A 30 21.16 7.82 0.96
C GLN A 30 19.67 8.10 0.70
N ILE A 31 19.26 7.96 -0.56
CA ILE A 31 17.95 8.30 -1.13
C ILE A 31 17.06 7.06 -1.33
N ILE A 32 15.81 7.25 -1.79
CA ILE A 32 14.90 6.18 -2.21
C ILE A 32 14.55 6.36 -3.71
N PRO A 33 14.59 5.30 -4.53
CA PRO A 33 15.18 3.98 -4.25
C PRO A 33 16.70 4.08 -4.00
N MET A 34 17.28 3.05 -3.36
CA MET A 34 18.71 2.93 -3.06
C MET A 34 19.49 2.71 -4.36
N PRO A 35 20.46 3.57 -4.68
CA PRO A 35 21.34 3.33 -5.82
C PRO A 35 22.13 2.02 -5.65
N GLN A 36 22.37 1.33 -6.77
CA GLN A 36 23.11 0.07 -6.79
C GLN A 36 24.51 0.20 -6.17
N GLU A 37 25.22 1.29 -6.48
CA GLU A 37 26.55 1.58 -5.94
C GLU A 37 26.71 3.08 -5.62
N ILE A 38 27.20 3.37 -4.41
CA ILE A 38 27.61 4.70 -3.96
C ILE A 38 29.04 4.59 -3.44
N VAL A 39 29.98 5.26 -4.09
CA VAL A 39 31.38 5.32 -3.68
C VAL A 39 31.70 6.75 -3.20
N THR A 40 31.90 6.90 -1.90
CA THR A 40 32.35 8.18 -1.34
C THR A 40 33.77 8.48 -1.83
N ALA A 41 33.96 9.64 -2.45
CA ALA A 41 35.26 10.05 -2.98
C ALA A 41 36.00 10.94 -1.97
N GLN A 42 37.33 10.85 -1.95
CA GLN A 42 38.16 11.80 -1.21
C GLN A 42 38.27 13.10 -2.03
N GLY A 43 37.77 14.22 -1.49
CA GLY A 43 37.83 15.51 -2.16
C GLY A 43 36.98 16.56 -1.47
N ASN A 44 37.14 17.82 -1.90
CA ASN A 44 36.29 18.92 -1.44
C ASN A 44 34.86 18.75 -2.00
N PRO A 45 33.83 19.10 -1.22
CA PRO A 45 32.45 19.13 -1.72
C PRO A 45 32.29 20.20 -2.81
N PHE A 46 31.30 19.99 -3.69
CA PHE A 46 30.83 21.03 -4.61
C PHE A 46 29.83 21.94 -3.91
N ILE A 47 29.95 23.25 -4.05
CA ILE A 47 29.03 24.21 -3.43
C ILE A 47 28.07 24.77 -4.48
N LEU A 48 26.78 24.53 -4.28
CA LEU A 48 25.71 24.95 -5.18
C LEU A 48 25.36 26.44 -4.99
N LYS A 49 26.10 27.31 -5.66
CA LYS A 49 25.94 28.78 -5.64
C LYS A 49 25.00 29.28 -6.76
N SER A 50 24.43 30.48 -6.60
CA SER A 50 23.51 31.09 -7.58
C SER A 50 24.10 31.36 -8.99
N GLY A 51 25.41 31.21 -9.18
CA GLY A 51 26.08 31.35 -10.49
C GLY A 51 26.40 30.04 -11.20
N VAL A 52 26.07 28.89 -10.59
CA VAL A 52 26.25 27.58 -11.20
C VAL A 52 25.29 27.46 -12.39
N LYS A 53 25.82 26.98 -13.52
CA LYS A 53 25.05 26.74 -14.74
C LYS A 53 24.77 25.25 -14.93
N ILE A 54 23.67 24.93 -15.60
CA ILE A 54 23.33 23.57 -16.03
C ILE A 54 23.59 23.49 -17.53
N LEU A 55 24.49 22.59 -17.93
CA LEU A 55 24.92 22.41 -19.31
C LEU A 55 24.30 21.16 -19.93
N TYR A 56 23.91 21.25 -21.20
CA TYR A 56 23.35 20.14 -21.98
C TYR A 56 23.88 20.13 -23.43
N PRO A 57 23.89 18.99 -24.14
CA PRO A 57 24.41 18.91 -25.51
C PRO A 57 23.55 19.73 -26.49
N GLU A 58 24.21 20.56 -27.30
CA GLU A 58 23.54 21.41 -28.29
C GLU A 58 22.72 20.56 -29.29
N GLY A 59 21.51 21.03 -29.61
CA GLY A 59 20.61 20.36 -30.56
C GLY A 59 19.82 19.17 -30.03
N ASN A 60 20.00 18.75 -28.77
CA ASN A 60 19.17 17.71 -28.14
C ASN A 60 18.07 18.32 -27.26
N GLU A 61 16.85 18.42 -27.80
CA GLU A 61 15.68 19.00 -27.12
C GLU A 61 15.30 18.26 -25.82
N LYS A 62 15.45 16.94 -25.78
CA LYS A 62 15.18 16.14 -24.57
C LYS A 62 16.18 16.47 -23.45
N MET A 63 17.45 16.68 -23.81
CA MET A 63 18.47 17.09 -22.85
C MET A 63 18.27 18.54 -22.38
N GLN A 64 17.79 19.43 -23.25
CA GLN A 64 17.35 20.77 -22.85
C GLN A 64 16.18 20.67 -21.85
N ARG A 65 15.21 19.79 -22.10
CA ARG A 65 14.08 19.55 -21.19
C ARG A 65 14.56 18.99 -19.85
N ASN A 66 15.50 18.05 -19.85
CA ASN A 66 16.14 17.54 -18.64
C ASN A 66 16.84 18.64 -17.84
N ALA A 67 17.58 19.54 -18.52
CA ALA A 67 18.21 20.68 -17.87
C ALA A 67 17.17 21.61 -17.20
N GLN A 68 16.03 21.83 -17.85
CA GLN A 68 14.93 22.60 -17.27
C GLN A 68 14.32 21.91 -16.05
N PHE A 69 14.07 20.59 -16.10
CA PHE A 69 13.60 19.86 -14.92
C PHE A 69 14.55 20.00 -13.75
N LEU A 70 15.86 19.85 -13.98
CA LEU A 70 16.85 20.06 -12.92
C LEU A 70 16.80 21.50 -12.37
N ALA A 71 16.69 22.51 -13.21
CA ALA A 71 16.57 23.91 -12.78
C ALA A 71 15.33 24.11 -11.89
N ASP A 72 14.18 23.56 -12.29
CA ASP A 72 12.93 23.65 -11.54
C ASP A 72 13.05 22.97 -10.17
N TYR A 73 13.65 21.78 -10.10
CA TYR A 73 13.87 21.08 -8.83
C TYR A 73 14.85 21.81 -7.90
N LEU A 74 15.93 22.38 -8.45
CA LEU A 74 16.89 23.17 -7.66
C LEU A 74 16.22 24.45 -7.14
N LYS A 75 15.30 25.05 -7.90
CA LYS A 75 14.51 26.19 -7.46
C LYS A 75 13.60 25.82 -6.30
N THR A 76 12.91 24.69 -6.36
CA THR A 76 12.11 24.19 -5.22
C THR A 76 12.99 23.95 -3.98
N ALA A 77 14.16 23.32 -4.15
CA ALA A 77 15.06 23.01 -3.03
C ALA A 77 15.71 24.24 -2.39
N THR A 78 16.13 25.23 -3.18
CA THR A 78 17.00 26.33 -2.72
C THR A 78 16.38 27.72 -2.80
N GLY A 79 15.29 27.89 -3.56
CA GLY A 79 14.72 29.19 -3.92
C GLY A 79 15.57 30.02 -4.90
N LYS A 80 16.65 29.46 -5.46
CA LYS A 80 17.54 30.14 -6.41
C LYS A 80 17.26 29.68 -7.84
N ASP A 81 17.44 30.59 -8.79
CA ASP A 81 17.38 30.29 -10.23
C ASP A 81 18.76 29.87 -10.75
N PHE A 82 18.78 28.79 -11.54
CA PHE A 82 19.98 28.26 -12.19
C PHE A 82 19.80 28.31 -13.70
N ALA A 83 20.69 29.03 -14.40
CA ALA A 83 20.60 29.18 -15.84
C ALA A 83 20.98 27.87 -16.57
N ILE A 84 20.20 27.52 -17.59
CA ILE A 84 20.52 26.45 -18.53
C ILE A 84 21.27 27.01 -19.74
N GLU A 85 22.26 26.30 -20.25
CA GLU A 85 23.06 26.71 -21.42
C GLU A 85 23.51 25.47 -22.22
N ALA A 86 23.57 25.57 -23.55
CA ALA A 86 24.10 24.50 -24.37
C ALA A 86 25.63 24.42 -24.20
N GLY A 87 26.17 23.22 -23.98
CA GLY A 87 27.60 22.97 -23.81
C GLY A 87 27.89 21.59 -23.21
N THR A 88 29.10 21.09 -23.45
CA THR A 88 29.56 19.78 -22.94
C THR A 88 30.67 19.88 -21.91
N GLU A 89 31.21 21.08 -21.68
CA GLU A 89 32.28 21.35 -20.72
C GLU A 89 32.03 22.69 -20.01
N GLY A 90 32.34 22.74 -18.71
CA GLY A 90 32.25 23.96 -17.93
C GLY A 90 32.85 23.78 -16.55
N LYS A 91 33.53 24.82 -16.05
CA LYS A 91 33.97 24.87 -14.65
C LYS A 91 32.83 25.37 -13.77
N ASN A 92 32.71 24.80 -12.58
CA ASN A 92 31.69 25.19 -11.61
C ASN A 92 30.25 25.08 -12.18
N ALA A 93 30.00 23.99 -12.91
CA ALA A 93 28.76 23.71 -13.62
C ALA A 93 28.24 22.30 -13.29
N ILE A 94 26.96 22.07 -13.62
CA ILE A 94 26.35 20.74 -13.67
C ILE A 94 26.26 20.35 -15.15
N VAL A 95 26.94 19.29 -15.56
CA VAL A 95 26.99 18.86 -16.96
C VAL A 95 26.13 17.61 -17.15
N LEU A 96 25.11 17.72 -17.99
CA LEU A 96 24.30 16.59 -18.46
C LEU A 96 24.89 16.09 -19.77
N THR A 97 25.21 14.81 -19.87
CA THR A 97 25.83 14.27 -21.09
C THR A 97 25.42 12.84 -21.37
N LEU A 98 25.62 12.42 -22.62
CA LEU A 98 25.43 11.04 -23.05
C LEU A 98 26.78 10.32 -23.12
N GLY A 99 26.76 9.02 -22.88
CA GLY A 99 27.92 8.14 -23.07
C GLY A 99 28.31 7.38 -21.80
N THR A 100 27.88 6.13 -21.69
CA THR A 100 28.33 5.19 -20.66
C THR A 100 28.72 3.86 -21.32
N ALA A 101 29.49 3.02 -20.62
CA ALA A 101 29.77 1.66 -21.06
C ALA A 101 28.68 0.65 -20.67
N ASN A 102 27.64 1.08 -19.94
CA ASN A 102 26.58 0.21 -19.46
C ASN A 102 25.50 0.04 -20.54
N GLU A 103 25.14 -1.21 -20.85
CA GLU A 103 24.16 -1.55 -21.89
C GLU A 103 22.70 -1.25 -21.47
N ASN A 104 22.41 -1.06 -20.18
CA ASN A 104 21.06 -0.72 -19.72
C ASN A 104 20.72 0.74 -20.10
N PRO A 105 19.69 0.98 -20.93
CA PRO A 105 19.35 2.31 -21.45
C PRO A 105 18.92 3.31 -20.37
N GLU A 106 18.50 2.83 -19.20
CA GLU A 106 18.04 3.65 -18.08
C GLU A 106 19.10 3.82 -16.97
N SER A 107 20.33 3.32 -17.20
CA SER A 107 21.45 3.50 -16.27
C SER A 107 21.98 4.94 -16.25
N TYR A 108 22.66 5.31 -15.16
CA TYR A 108 23.40 6.56 -15.09
C TYR A 108 24.64 6.45 -14.20
N GLN A 109 25.58 7.37 -14.45
CA GLN A 109 26.68 7.68 -13.57
C GLN A 109 26.55 9.14 -13.12
N LEU A 110 26.54 9.37 -11.81
CA LEU A 110 26.57 10.70 -11.20
C LEU A 110 27.90 10.88 -10.48
N LYS A 111 28.65 11.92 -10.87
CA LYS A 111 29.95 12.26 -10.27
C LYS A 111 29.92 13.67 -9.70
N VAL A 112 30.34 13.82 -8.45
CA VAL A 112 30.50 15.11 -7.78
C VAL A 112 31.96 15.29 -7.37
N THR A 113 32.54 16.41 -7.78
CA THR A 113 33.89 16.85 -7.39
C THR A 113 33.85 18.32 -7.00
N GLY A 114 34.89 18.84 -6.35
CA GLY A 114 34.96 20.27 -6.01
C GLY A 114 34.84 21.23 -7.21
N ASP A 115 35.11 20.74 -8.43
CA ASP A 115 35.08 21.55 -9.66
C ASP A 115 33.72 21.52 -10.40
N GLY A 116 32.81 20.59 -10.06
CA GLY A 116 31.53 20.44 -10.74
C GLY A 116 30.82 19.09 -10.50
N ILE A 117 29.63 18.99 -11.09
CA ILE A 117 28.79 17.77 -11.12
C ILE A 117 28.67 17.30 -12.57
N THR A 118 28.73 15.99 -12.79
CA THR A 118 28.47 15.39 -14.11
C THR A 118 27.44 14.26 -13.95
N ILE A 119 26.40 14.28 -14.77
CA ILE A 119 25.39 13.23 -14.86
C ILE A 119 25.43 12.67 -16.28
N THR A 120 25.80 11.40 -16.39
CA THR A 120 25.99 10.73 -17.68
C THR A 120 25.10 9.51 -17.79
N GLY A 121 24.37 9.37 -18.88
CA GLY A 121 23.54 8.19 -19.18
C GLY A 121 23.73 7.70 -20.62
N PRO A 122 23.33 6.46 -20.95
CA PRO A 122 23.34 5.99 -22.33
C PRO A 122 22.19 6.59 -23.15
N THR A 123 21.08 6.96 -22.50
CA THR A 123 19.95 7.70 -23.09
C THR A 123 19.56 8.91 -22.23
N GLU A 124 18.70 9.77 -22.75
CA GLU A 124 18.18 10.91 -22.01
C GLU A 124 17.33 10.50 -20.79
N ALA A 125 16.73 9.30 -20.80
CA ALA A 125 16.02 8.75 -19.65
C ALA A 125 16.96 8.38 -18.50
N GLY A 126 18.11 7.77 -18.81
CA GLY A 126 19.15 7.50 -17.81
C GLY A 126 19.62 8.78 -17.12
N VAL A 127 19.91 9.83 -17.91
CA VAL A 127 20.26 11.16 -17.37
C VAL A 127 19.14 11.72 -16.48
N PHE A 128 17.88 11.57 -16.88
CA PHE A 128 16.73 12.01 -16.09
C PHE A 128 16.65 11.29 -14.73
N TYR A 129 16.88 9.98 -14.66
CA TYR A 129 16.93 9.26 -13.39
C TYR A 129 18.12 9.70 -12.52
N GLY A 130 19.27 10.03 -13.13
CA GLY A 130 20.39 10.67 -12.43
C GLY A 130 20.02 12.03 -11.84
N ILE A 131 19.19 12.82 -12.54
CA ILE A 131 18.62 14.08 -12.03
C ILE A 131 17.68 13.81 -10.85
N GLN A 132 16.84 12.77 -10.90
CA GLN A 132 15.99 12.41 -9.75
C GLN A 132 16.80 12.01 -8.51
N SER A 133 17.94 11.34 -8.70
CA SER A 133 18.84 11.00 -7.59
C SER A 133 19.51 12.25 -7.00
N LEU A 134 19.95 13.17 -7.85
CA LEU A 134 20.44 14.48 -7.39
C LEU A 134 19.34 15.23 -6.63
N ARG A 135 18.13 15.34 -7.18
CA ARG A 135 16.96 15.98 -6.56
C ARG A 135 16.73 15.44 -5.15
N LYS A 136 16.54 14.13 -5.02
CA LYS A 136 16.22 13.48 -3.74
C LYS A 136 17.35 13.56 -2.70
N SER A 137 18.58 13.81 -3.14
CA SER A 137 19.72 14.02 -2.24
C SER A 137 19.73 15.40 -1.58
N LEU A 138 19.06 16.39 -2.19
CA LEU A 138 19.04 17.76 -1.69
C LEU A 138 18.09 17.91 -0.50
N PRO A 139 18.48 18.64 0.55
CA PRO A 139 17.52 19.16 1.52
C PRO A 139 16.68 20.28 0.90
N VAL A 140 15.44 20.43 1.36
CA VAL A 140 14.61 21.60 1.04
C VAL A 140 14.98 22.72 2.02
N ALA A 141 15.85 23.63 1.60
CA ALA A 141 16.45 24.67 2.41
C ALA A 141 16.56 26.00 1.64
N VAL A 142 15.44 26.73 1.56
CA VAL A 142 15.33 27.99 0.83
C VAL A 142 16.31 29.05 1.35
N GLY A 143 17.08 29.65 0.45
CA GLY A 143 18.08 30.69 0.76
C GLY A 143 19.42 30.16 1.25
N ALA A 144 19.59 28.85 1.43
CA ALA A 144 20.86 28.25 1.85
C ALA A 144 21.79 27.96 0.66
N ASP A 145 23.10 27.98 0.91
CA ASP A 145 24.08 27.34 0.02
C ASP A 145 24.13 25.84 0.39
N ILE A 146 23.93 24.98 -0.61
CA ILE A 146 23.96 23.53 -0.42
C ILE A 146 25.36 23.01 -0.78
N SER A 147 25.92 22.21 0.12
CA SER A 147 27.17 21.49 -0.05
C SER A 147 26.87 20.06 -0.52
N MET A 148 27.49 19.67 -1.63
CA MET A 148 27.34 18.37 -2.27
C MET A 148 28.63 17.58 -2.05
N PRO A 149 28.66 16.58 -1.14
CA PRO A 149 29.86 15.81 -0.86
C PRO A 149 30.38 15.10 -2.12
N ALA A 150 31.71 14.95 -2.24
CA ALA A 150 32.32 14.27 -3.36
C ALA A 150 31.90 12.78 -3.41
N VAL A 151 31.38 12.34 -4.56
CA VAL A 151 30.80 11.01 -4.72
C VAL A 151 30.88 10.55 -6.17
N GLU A 152 30.91 9.24 -6.35
CA GLU A 152 30.58 8.57 -7.62
C GLU A 152 29.45 7.58 -7.37
N ILE A 153 28.37 7.70 -8.13
CA ILE A 153 27.18 6.84 -8.05
C ILE A 153 27.01 6.17 -9.40
N ASN A 154 26.98 4.84 -9.40
CA ASN A 154 26.67 4.02 -10.57
C ASN A 154 25.35 3.30 -10.30
N ASP A 155 24.35 3.53 -11.13
CA ASP A 155 23.01 3.03 -10.85
C ASP A 155 22.26 2.61 -12.11
N ALA A 156 21.37 1.63 -11.96
CA ALA A 156 20.51 1.10 -13.01
C ALA A 156 19.30 0.38 -12.38
N PRO A 157 18.13 0.37 -13.05
CA PRO A 157 16.98 -0.34 -12.54
C PRO A 157 17.13 -1.86 -12.66
N ARG A 158 16.65 -2.58 -11.64
CA ARG A 158 16.47 -4.04 -11.66
C ARG A 158 15.48 -4.50 -12.72
N PHE A 159 14.33 -3.82 -12.85
CA PHE A 159 13.26 -4.17 -13.79
C PHE A 159 13.06 -3.08 -14.84
N GLY A 160 12.85 -3.48 -16.09
CA GLY A 160 12.58 -2.55 -17.19
C GLY A 160 11.14 -1.99 -17.18
N TYR A 161 10.18 -2.72 -16.60
CA TYR A 161 8.82 -2.25 -16.38
C TYR A 161 8.62 -1.92 -14.89
N ARG A 162 8.40 -0.63 -14.58
CA ARG A 162 8.17 -0.11 -13.22
C ARG A 162 6.92 0.74 -13.23
N GLY A 163 5.79 0.11 -12.93
CA GLY A 163 4.48 0.70 -13.19
C GLY A 163 3.69 1.12 -11.96
N ALA A 164 2.72 1.99 -12.22
CA ALA A 164 1.58 2.26 -11.35
C ALA A 164 0.31 2.31 -12.21
N HIS A 165 -0.75 1.66 -11.73
CA HIS A 165 -2.06 1.66 -12.35
C HIS A 165 -3.00 2.66 -11.67
N PHE A 166 -3.82 3.33 -12.47
CA PHE A 166 -4.83 4.27 -11.99
C PHE A 166 -6.18 4.06 -12.67
N ASP A 167 -7.16 3.65 -11.87
CA ASP A 167 -8.57 3.58 -12.25
C ASP A 167 -9.17 4.99 -12.26
N THR A 168 -9.60 5.42 -13.45
CA THR A 168 -10.32 6.69 -13.65
C THR A 168 -11.78 6.47 -14.04
N SER A 169 -12.23 5.21 -13.98
CA SER A 169 -13.59 4.80 -14.30
C SER A 169 -14.49 4.89 -13.07
N ARG A 170 -14.15 4.21 -11.96
CA ARG A 170 -15.03 4.19 -10.77
C ARG A 170 -15.23 5.59 -10.22
N HIS A 171 -14.14 6.34 -10.07
CA HIS A 171 -14.16 7.79 -9.94
C HIS A 171 -13.26 8.45 -11.01
N PHE A 172 -13.75 9.53 -11.61
CA PHE A 172 -13.04 10.30 -12.62
C PHE A 172 -12.07 11.30 -11.99
N PHE A 173 -10.90 11.45 -12.60
CA PHE A 173 -9.88 12.43 -12.23
C PHE A 173 -9.55 13.32 -13.42
N THR A 174 -9.35 14.61 -13.18
CA THR A 174 -9.06 15.60 -14.21
C THR A 174 -7.70 15.39 -14.87
N VAL A 175 -7.48 16.03 -16.02
CA VAL A 175 -6.18 16.01 -16.72
C VAL A 175 -5.03 16.47 -15.81
N ASP A 176 -5.25 17.52 -15.01
CA ASP A 176 -4.21 18.05 -14.12
C ASP A 176 -3.92 17.11 -12.93
N GLU A 177 -4.93 16.42 -12.40
CA GLU A 177 -4.73 15.38 -11.39
C GLU A 177 -3.93 14.20 -11.96
N VAL A 178 -4.23 13.76 -13.19
CA VAL A 178 -3.44 12.70 -13.87
C VAL A 178 -2.00 13.14 -14.12
N LYS A 179 -1.78 14.40 -14.55
CA LYS A 179 -0.41 14.95 -14.68
C LYS A 179 0.33 14.96 -13.35
N THR A 180 -0.33 15.34 -12.27
CA THR A 180 0.26 15.33 -10.93
C THR A 180 0.61 13.90 -10.49
N TYR A 181 -0.22 12.91 -10.82
CA TYR A 181 0.08 11.49 -10.60
C TYR A 181 1.34 11.05 -11.36
N ILE A 182 1.51 11.50 -12.61
CA ILE A 182 2.72 11.26 -13.43
C ILE A 182 3.96 11.95 -12.81
N ASP A 183 3.82 13.15 -12.24
CA ASP A 183 4.92 13.81 -11.52
C ASP A 183 5.34 13.03 -10.27
N MET A 184 4.38 12.46 -9.53
CA MET A 184 4.66 11.56 -8.41
C MET A 184 5.40 10.30 -8.87
N MET A 185 5.00 9.69 -9.99
CA MET A 185 5.68 8.53 -10.56
C MET A 185 7.13 8.85 -10.94
N ALA A 186 7.37 10.01 -11.54
CA ALA A 186 8.70 10.46 -11.95
C ALA A 186 9.63 10.65 -10.73
N LEU A 187 9.13 11.21 -9.61
CA LEU A 187 9.87 11.30 -8.35
C LEU A 187 10.35 9.92 -7.85
N HIS A 188 9.59 8.87 -8.15
CA HIS A 188 9.85 7.49 -7.75
C HIS A 188 10.57 6.64 -8.82
N ASN A 189 11.08 7.26 -9.89
CA ASN A 189 11.76 6.58 -10.99
C ASN A 189 10.91 5.50 -11.71
N MET A 190 9.58 5.59 -11.62
CA MET A 190 8.65 4.73 -12.37
C MET A 190 8.59 5.16 -13.84
N ASN A 191 8.26 4.23 -14.74
CA ASN A 191 8.30 4.44 -16.19
C ASN A 191 7.08 3.91 -16.96
N ARG A 192 6.06 3.39 -16.27
CA ARG A 192 4.82 2.88 -16.88
C ARG A 192 3.58 3.39 -16.17
N PHE A 193 2.78 4.18 -16.85
CA PHE A 193 1.46 4.60 -16.38
C PHE A 193 0.41 3.69 -16.99
N HIS A 194 -0.10 2.74 -16.22
CA HIS A 194 -1.20 1.87 -16.65
C HIS A 194 -2.52 2.58 -16.38
N TRP A 195 -3.22 2.98 -17.44
CA TRP A 195 -4.37 3.85 -17.33
C TRP A 195 -5.67 3.12 -17.66
N HIS A 196 -6.42 2.77 -16.61
CA HIS A 196 -7.71 2.12 -16.72
C HIS A 196 -8.81 3.17 -16.90
N ILE A 197 -9.29 3.24 -18.14
CA ILE A 197 -10.12 4.34 -18.66
C ILE A 197 -11.54 3.89 -19.00
N THR A 198 -11.89 2.61 -18.80
CA THR A 198 -13.25 2.10 -19.03
C THR A 198 -13.59 0.99 -18.04
N GLU A 199 -14.78 1.05 -17.45
CA GLU A 199 -15.37 -0.02 -16.63
C GLU A 199 -16.91 0.14 -16.68
N ASP A 200 -17.67 -0.78 -16.11
CA ASP A 200 -19.09 -0.83 -15.85
C ASP A 200 -19.68 0.50 -15.35
N GLN A 201 -18.98 1.20 -14.44
CA GLN A 201 -19.45 2.45 -13.83
C GLN A 201 -19.05 3.71 -14.63
N GLY A 202 -18.34 3.55 -15.75
CA GLY A 202 -18.10 4.64 -16.69
C GLY A 202 -17.10 4.39 -17.82
N TRP A 203 -17.38 4.98 -18.98
CA TRP A 203 -16.46 5.06 -20.10
C TRP A 203 -15.80 6.43 -20.19
N ARG A 204 -14.46 6.51 -20.22
CA ARG A 204 -13.71 7.77 -20.06
C ARG A 204 -12.97 8.27 -21.29
N LEU A 205 -13.02 7.60 -22.44
CA LEU A 205 -12.32 8.07 -23.64
C LEU A 205 -13.26 8.39 -24.79
N GLU A 206 -13.09 9.53 -25.44
CA GLU A 206 -13.81 9.84 -26.67
C GLU A 206 -13.40 8.90 -27.83
N ILE A 207 -14.37 8.18 -28.41
CA ILE A 207 -14.22 7.39 -29.63
C ILE A 207 -15.13 7.99 -30.71
N LYS A 208 -14.56 8.47 -31.82
CA LYS A 208 -15.27 9.22 -32.86
C LYS A 208 -16.34 8.37 -33.53
N LYS A 209 -16.05 7.10 -33.81
CA LYS A 209 -17.03 6.16 -34.42
C LYS A 209 -18.19 5.82 -33.48
N TYR A 210 -17.99 5.90 -32.16
CA TYR A 210 -18.98 5.50 -31.16
C TYR A 210 -19.25 6.60 -30.13
N PRO A 211 -19.86 7.74 -30.53
CA PRO A 211 -20.02 8.91 -29.67
C PRO A 211 -20.86 8.63 -28.42
N LYS A 212 -21.78 7.65 -28.46
CA LYS A 212 -22.61 7.32 -27.29
C LYS A 212 -21.80 6.77 -26.11
N LEU A 213 -20.58 6.26 -26.35
CA LEU A 213 -19.70 5.81 -25.27
C LEU A 213 -19.43 6.94 -24.28
N THR A 214 -19.29 8.19 -24.73
CA THR A 214 -19.13 9.34 -23.84
C THR A 214 -20.42 10.13 -23.63
N GLU A 215 -21.36 10.17 -24.58
CA GLU A 215 -22.63 10.86 -24.38
C GLU A 215 -23.50 10.19 -23.28
N ILE A 216 -23.50 8.85 -23.25
CA ILE A 216 -24.24 7.99 -22.32
C ILE A 216 -23.28 7.28 -21.37
N GLY A 217 -22.34 6.49 -21.90
CA GLY A 217 -21.50 5.57 -21.12
C GLY A 217 -20.60 6.26 -20.08
N SER A 218 -20.34 7.56 -20.20
CA SER A 218 -19.56 8.32 -19.21
C SER A 218 -20.36 8.76 -17.98
N LYS A 219 -21.69 8.55 -17.94
CA LYS A 219 -22.58 9.11 -16.92
C LYS A 219 -23.40 8.03 -16.22
N ARG A 220 -23.41 8.07 -14.89
CA ARG A 220 -24.32 7.28 -14.04
C ARG A 220 -25.23 8.20 -13.25
N THR A 221 -26.42 7.73 -12.90
CA THR A 221 -27.46 8.57 -12.27
C THR A 221 -27.17 8.90 -10.81
N GLU A 222 -26.48 8.00 -10.12
CA GLU A 222 -26.12 8.08 -8.70
C GLU A 222 -25.00 7.09 -8.39
N THR A 223 -24.37 7.23 -7.22
CA THR A 223 -23.32 6.32 -6.74
C THR A 223 -23.74 5.71 -5.41
N VAL A 224 -23.53 4.39 -5.26
CA VAL A 224 -23.87 3.67 -4.03
C VAL A 224 -23.04 4.19 -2.85
N ILE A 225 -23.66 4.30 -1.68
CA ILE A 225 -23.01 4.70 -0.44
C ILE A 225 -22.47 3.45 0.27
N GLY A 226 -21.25 3.52 0.78
CA GLY A 226 -20.65 2.39 1.48
C GLY A 226 -20.40 1.17 0.59
N ARG A 227 -20.30 0.00 1.20
CA ARG A 227 -20.05 -1.26 0.48
C ARG A 227 -21.36 -1.85 -0.03
N ASN A 228 -21.83 -1.37 -1.18
CA ASN A 228 -23.09 -1.80 -1.81
C ASN A 228 -24.27 -1.86 -0.83
N SER A 229 -24.44 -0.82 0.00
CA SER A 229 -25.41 -0.80 1.11
C SER A 229 -26.88 -0.89 0.69
N GLY A 230 -27.18 -0.63 -0.59
CA GLY A 230 -28.53 -0.42 -1.10
C GLY A 230 -28.98 1.04 -1.03
N GLU A 231 -28.23 1.91 -0.34
CA GLU A 231 -28.45 3.35 -0.33
C GLU A 231 -27.55 4.06 -1.36
N TYR A 232 -28.08 5.11 -1.99
CA TYR A 232 -27.42 5.85 -3.06
C TYR A 232 -27.46 7.36 -2.78
N ASP A 233 -26.48 8.09 -3.31
CA ASP A 233 -26.34 9.54 -3.05
C ASP A 233 -27.31 10.43 -3.85
N GLY A 234 -28.03 9.87 -4.83
CA GLY A 234 -28.96 10.60 -5.70
C GLY A 234 -28.32 11.63 -6.63
N LYS A 235 -26.99 11.57 -6.87
CA LYS A 235 -26.25 12.58 -7.64
C LYS A 235 -25.72 12.04 -8.96
N PRO A 236 -26.13 12.62 -10.11
CA PRO A 236 -25.50 12.28 -11.38
C PRO A 236 -24.00 12.52 -11.36
N TYR A 237 -23.23 11.53 -11.82
CA TYR A 237 -21.77 11.56 -11.83
C TYR A 237 -21.23 11.16 -13.20
N GLY A 238 -20.13 11.79 -13.64
CA GLY A 238 -19.49 11.45 -14.91
C GLY A 238 -18.28 12.31 -15.23
N GLY A 239 -17.82 12.20 -16.48
CA GLY A 239 -16.61 12.82 -16.98
C GLY A 239 -15.91 11.91 -17.99
N PHE A 240 -15.20 12.49 -18.95
CA PHE A 240 -14.39 11.77 -19.92
C PHE A 240 -13.29 12.68 -20.47
N TYR A 241 -12.26 12.06 -21.07
CA TYR A 241 -11.17 12.71 -21.78
C TYR A 241 -11.48 12.74 -23.28
N THR A 242 -11.32 13.91 -23.90
CA THR A 242 -11.26 13.97 -25.36
C THR A 242 -9.99 13.30 -25.86
N GLN A 243 -9.95 12.95 -27.15
CA GLN A 243 -8.73 12.38 -27.73
C GLN A 243 -7.53 13.33 -27.61
N GLU A 244 -7.76 14.65 -27.70
CA GLU A 244 -6.70 15.65 -27.57
C GLU A 244 -6.19 15.76 -26.12
N GLN A 245 -7.06 15.66 -25.12
CA GLN A 245 -6.65 15.59 -23.72
C GLN A 245 -5.85 14.32 -23.41
N ALA A 246 -6.23 13.18 -24.01
CA ALA A 246 -5.45 11.94 -23.87
C ALA A 246 -4.07 12.08 -24.53
N LYS A 247 -3.98 12.66 -25.74
CA LYS A 247 -2.69 12.95 -26.40
C LYS A 247 -1.83 13.91 -25.58
N GLU A 248 -2.44 14.90 -24.94
CA GLU A 248 -1.75 15.83 -24.04
C GLU A 248 -1.12 15.09 -22.85
N ILE A 249 -1.85 14.15 -22.23
CA ILE A 249 -1.33 13.31 -21.14
C ILE A 249 -0.19 12.42 -21.62
N VAL A 250 -0.31 11.81 -22.81
CA VAL A 250 0.76 11.01 -23.42
C VAL A 250 2.02 11.86 -23.63
N ALA A 251 1.89 13.08 -24.17
CA ALA A 251 3.01 13.98 -24.38
C ALA A 251 3.66 14.41 -23.05
N TYR A 252 2.84 14.72 -22.04
CA TYR A 252 3.32 15.10 -20.70
C TYR A 252 4.11 13.97 -20.01
N ALA A 253 3.63 12.74 -20.14
CA ALA A 253 4.31 11.54 -19.64
C ALA A 253 5.62 11.28 -20.39
N ALA A 254 5.65 11.46 -21.72
CA ALA A 254 6.81 11.23 -22.55
C ALA A 254 7.99 12.16 -22.20
N GLU A 255 7.73 13.41 -21.82
CA GLU A 255 8.76 14.33 -21.30
C GLU A 255 9.46 13.79 -20.04
N ARG A 256 8.77 12.95 -19.26
CA ARG A 256 9.27 12.30 -18.04
C ARG A 256 9.69 10.86 -18.26
N TYR A 257 9.80 10.45 -19.52
CA TYR A 257 10.18 9.10 -19.94
C TYR A 257 9.24 8.02 -19.39
N ILE A 258 7.96 8.37 -19.18
CA ILE A 258 6.90 7.44 -18.76
C ILE A 258 6.06 7.07 -19.98
N THR A 259 5.92 5.77 -20.25
CA THR A 259 5.01 5.27 -21.28
C THR A 259 3.62 5.08 -20.69
N VAL A 260 2.60 5.63 -21.35
CA VAL A 260 1.19 5.42 -20.99
C VAL A 260 0.66 4.18 -21.69
N ILE A 261 0.28 3.17 -20.91
CA ILE A 261 -0.35 1.93 -21.38
C ILE A 261 -1.86 2.09 -21.14
N PRO A 262 -2.68 2.30 -22.18
CA PRO A 262 -4.12 2.38 -22.01
C PRO A 262 -4.70 0.98 -21.76
N GLU A 263 -5.75 0.93 -20.95
CA GLU A 263 -6.61 -0.22 -20.78
C GLU A 263 -8.05 0.12 -21.15
N ILE A 264 -8.56 -0.61 -22.14
CA ILE A 264 -9.99 -0.79 -22.36
C ILE A 264 -10.27 -2.25 -22.05
N ASP A 265 -10.90 -2.52 -20.92
CA ASP A 265 -11.10 -3.89 -20.44
C ASP A 265 -12.14 -4.64 -21.28
N LEU A 266 -11.85 -5.89 -21.66
CA LEU A 266 -12.76 -6.76 -22.39
C LEU A 266 -12.53 -8.24 -22.05
N PRO A 267 -13.56 -9.10 -22.17
CA PRO A 267 -14.94 -8.79 -22.52
C PRO A 267 -15.87 -8.53 -21.31
N GLY A 268 -15.34 -8.66 -20.08
CA GLY A 268 -15.96 -8.20 -18.84
C GLY A 268 -15.97 -6.67 -18.72
N HIS A 269 -16.39 -6.14 -17.57
CA HIS A 269 -16.23 -4.72 -17.22
C HIS A 269 -16.70 -3.71 -18.30
N MET A 270 -17.77 -4.06 -19.00
CA MET A 270 -18.21 -3.40 -20.24
C MET A 270 -19.63 -2.83 -20.16
N GLN A 271 -20.23 -2.77 -18.97
CA GLN A 271 -21.61 -2.33 -18.81
C GLN A 271 -21.83 -0.88 -19.25
N ALA A 272 -20.81 0.00 -19.16
CA ALA A 272 -20.87 1.35 -19.72
C ALA A 272 -21.02 1.35 -21.25
N ALA A 273 -20.31 0.47 -21.96
CA ALA A 273 -20.45 0.30 -23.40
C ALA A 273 -21.79 -0.34 -23.76
N LEU A 274 -22.26 -1.31 -22.97
CA LEU A 274 -23.58 -1.93 -23.15
C LEU A 274 -24.72 -0.92 -22.96
N ALA A 275 -24.62 0.01 -22.02
CA ALA A 275 -25.61 1.07 -21.84
C ALA A 275 -25.66 2.03 -23.05
N ALA A 276 -24.51 2.29 -23.67
CA ALA A 276 -24.42 3.12 -24.87
C ALA A 276 -24.93 2.41 -26.15
N TYR A 277 -24.61 1.12 -26.28
CA TYR A 277 -24.94 0.26 -27.42
C TYR A 277 -25.44 -1.12 -26.94
N PRO A 278 -26.72 -1.23 -26.53
CA PRO A 278 -27.27 -2.47 -25.96
C PRO A 278 -27.22 -3.69 -26.88
N GLU A 279 -27.16 -3.47 -28.20
CA GLU A 279 -26.97 -4.53 -29.20
C GLU A 279 -25.66 -5.32 -29.05
N LEU A 280 -24.68 -4.79 -28.33
CA LEU A 280 -23.41 -5.47 -28.03
C LEU A 280 -23.56 -6.57 -26.95
N GLY A 281 -24.62 -6.53 -26.14
CA GLY A 281 -24.86 -7.48 -25.06
C GLY A 281 -25.63 -8.72 -25.51
N CYS A 282 -25.57 -9.79 -24.71
CA CYS A 282 -26.23 -11.06 -25.04
C CYS A 282 -27.76 -10.98 -25.05
N THR A 283 -28.34 -10.19 -24.14
CA THR A 283 -29.79 -10.04 -23.98
C THR A 283 -30.36 -8.92 -24.85
N GLY A 284 -29.52 -8.00 -25.34
CA GLY A 284 -29.94 -6.82 -26.11
C GLY A 284 -30.45 -5.67 -25.24
N GLY A 285 -30.29 -5.75 -23.92
CA GLY A 285 -30.70 -4.73 -22.95
C GLY A 285 -32.14 -4.86 -22.42
N PRO A 286 -32.65 -3.83 -21.74
CA PRO A 286 -31.95 -2.56 -21.45
C PRO A 286 -30.80 -2.75 -20.46
N TYR A 287 -29.76 -1.92 -20.59
CA TYR A 287 -28.65 -1.82 -19.66
C TYR A 287 -28.50 -0.36 -19.20
N GLU A 288 -28.03 -0.18 -17.98
CA GLU A 288 -27.67 1.12 -17.41
C GLU A 288 -26.20 1.12 -17.01
N VAL A 289 -25.54 2.28 -17.12
CA VAL A 289 -24.19 2.46 -16.55
C VAL A 289 -24.27 2.18 -15.05
N TRP A 290 -23.39 1.32 -14.56
CA TRP A 290 -23.57 0.73 -13.26
C TRP A 290 -23.31 1.75 -12.13
N ARG A 291 -24.04 1.59 -11.03
CA ARG A 291 -24.10 2.57 -9.92
C ARG A 291 -23.47 2.03 -8.63
N GLN A 292 -23.04 0.78 -8.69
CA GLN A 292 -22.51 -0.01 -7.57
C GLN A 292 -21.25 -0.75 -8.03
N TRP A 293 -20.56 -1.35 -7.07
CA TRP A 293 -19.26 -2.00 -7.27
C TRP A 293 -19.41 -3.53 -7.41
N GLY A 294 -18.39 -4.18 -7.95
CA GLY A 294 -18.30 -5.65 -8.06
C GLY A 294 -18.20 -6.09 -9.51
N VAL A 295 -18.69 -7.30 -9.78
CA VAL A 295 -18.59 -7.96 -11.09
C VAL A 295 -19.94 -8.02 -11.78
N SER A 296 -20.08 -7.40 -12.94
CA SER A 296 -21.31 -7.49 -13.73
C SER A 296 -21.41 -8.84 -14.46
N GLU A 297 -22.59 -9.45 -14.41
CA GLU A 297 -22.86 -10.63 -15.26
C GLU A 297 -23.16 -10.24 -16.71
N ASP A 298 -23.50 -8.97 -16.98
CA ASP A 298 -23.84 -8.49 -18.31
C ASP A 298 -22.59 -7.99 -19.03
N VAL A 299 -22.04 -8.88 -19.88
CA VAL A 299 -20.77 -8.73 -20.59
C VAL A 299 -20.95 -8.66 -22.10
N LEU A 300 -19.89 -8.31 -22.84
CA LEU A 300 -19.91 -8.31 -24.32
C LEU A 300 -20.30 -9.68 -24.89
N CYS A 301 -21.14 -9.70 -25.92
CA CYS A 301 -21.58 -10.93 -26.56
C CYS A 301 -20.54 -11.49 -27.53
N ALA A 302 -19.69 -12.42 -27.06
CA ALA A 302 -18.63 -13.05 -27.86
C ALA A 302 -19.13 -13.79 -29.14
N GLY A 303 -20.42 -14.12 -29.20
CA GLY A 303 -21.02 -14.70 -30.40
C GLY A 303 -21.42 -13.69 -31.49
N ASN A 304 -21.43 -12.39 -31.19
CA ASN A 304 -21.90 -11.32 -32.07
C ASN A 304 -20.75 -10.71 -32.88
N ASP A 305 -20.79 -10.78 -34.21
CA ASP A 305 -19.75 -10.17 -35.07
C ASP A 305 -19.65 -8.64 -34.89
N GLN A 306 -20.73 -7.97 -34.50
CA GLN A 306 -20.71 -6.54 -34.21
C GLN A 306 -19.79 -6.20 -33.02
N VAL A 307 -19.64 -7.12 -32.05
CA VAL A 307 -18.72 -6.93 -30.92
C VAL A 307 -17.27 -6.96 -31.41
N LEU A 308 -16.91 -7.93 -32.26
CA LEU A 308 -15.56 -8.00 -32.82
C LEU A 308 -15.22 -6.74 -33.63
N LYS A 309 -16.15 -6.29 -34.47
CA LYS A 309 -15.99 -5.04 -35.24
C LYS A 309 -15.89 -3.80 -34.36
N PHE A 310 -16.69 -3.73 -33.30
CA PHE A 310 -16.65 -2.66 -32.30
C PHE A 310 -15.28 -2.59 -31.63
N LEU A 311 -14.75 -3.73 -31.17
CA LEU A 311 -13.42 -3.79 -30.57
C LEU A 311 -12.35 -3.33 -31.55
N GLU A 312 -12.33 -3.85 -32.78
CA GLU A 312 -11.37 -3.41 -33.80
C GLU A 312 -11.41 -1.89 -34.03
N ASP A 313 -12.61 -1.31 -34.15
CA ASP A 313 -12.78 0.12 -34.39
C ASP A 313 -12.32 0.97 -33.19
N VAL A 314 -12.67 0.56 -31.97
CA VAL A 314 -12.24 1.24 -30.73
C VAL A 314 -10.72 1.17 -30.60
N TYR A 315 -10.12 -0.01 -30.75
CA TYR A 315 -8.68 -0.17 -30.65
C TYR A 315 -7.92 0.49 -31.79
N SER A 316 -8.51 0.64 -32.99
CA SER A 316 -7.93 1.44 -34.08
C SER A 316 -7.72 2.89 -33.64
N GLU A 317 -8.76 3.51 -33.06
CA GLU A 317 -8.65 4.90 -32.57
C GLU A 317 -7.74 4.99 -31.33
N LEU A 318 -7.73 3.95 -30.48
CA LEU A 318 -6.87 3.91 -29.29
C LEU A 318 -5.38 3.97 -29.66
N ILE A 319 -4.94 3.13 -30.60
CA ILE A 319 -3.52 3.05 -30.96
C ILE A 319 -3.02 4.27 -31.76
N GLU A 320 -3.93 5.08 -32.32
CA GLU A 320 -3.60 6.40 -32.90
C GLU A 320 -3.28 7.44 -31.83
N ILE A 321 -3.85 7.31 -30.63
CA ILE A 321 -3.64 8.23 -29.49
C ILE A 321 -2.43 7.78 -28.67
N PHE A 322 -2.33 6.48 -28.39
CA PHE A 322 -1.34 5.91 -27.49
C PHE A 322 -0.25 5.18 -28.28
N PRO A 323 1.00 5.69 -28.32
CA PRO A 323 2.08 5.08 -29.09
C PRO A 323 2.75 3.90 -28.38
N SER A 324 2.29 3.50 -27.18
CA SER A 324 2.84 2.37 -26.45
C SER A 324 2.84 1.10 -27.30
N GLU A 325 3.96 0.36 -27.24
CA GLU A 325 4.08 -0.97 -27.86
C GLU A 325 3.11 -1.96 -27.21
N TYR A 326 2.97 -1.90 -25.88
CA TYR A 326 2.04 -2.71 -25.13
C TYR A 326 0.71 -1.98 -24.95
N ILE A 327 -0.40 -2.68 -25.18
CA ILE A 327 -1.77 -2.22 -24.94
C ILE A 327 -2.44 -3.21 -23.98
N HIS A 328 -3.06 -2.73 -22.91
CA HIS A 328 -3.77 -3.60 -21.99
C HIS A 328 -5.18 -3.87 -22.51
N VAL A 329 -5.58 -5.14 -22.54
CA VAL A 329 -6.92 -5.57 -22.99
C VAL A 329 -7.80 -6.05 -21.85
N GLY A 330 -7.30 -6.01 -20.61
CA GLY A 330 -8.02 -6.46 -19.42
C GLY A 330 -8.22 -7.97 -19.42
N GLY A 331 -9.47 -8.42 -19.33
CA GLY A 331 -9.86 -9.83 -19.39
C GLY A 331 -10.13 -10.47 -18.03
N ASP A 332 -10.10 -9.69 -16.96
CA ASP A 332 -10.49 -10.11 -15.62
C ASP A 332 -12.00 -10.21 -15.47
N GLU A 333 -12.39 -10.94 -14.40
CA GLU A 333 -13.75 -11.03 -13.87
C GLU A 333 -14.86 -10.98 -14.94
N CYS A 334 -14.76 -11.84 -15.96
CA CYS A 334 -15.79 -12.01 -16.99
C CYS A 334 -16.63 -13.27 -16.72
N PRO A 335 -17.78 -13.17 -16.00
CA PRO A 335 -18.69 -14.29 -15.78
C PRO A 335 -19.18 -14.90 -17.09
N LYS A 336 -19.23 -16.22 -17.13
CA LYS A 336 -19.68 -16.97 -18.30
C LYS A 336 -21.22 -17.14 -18.37
N VAL A 337 -21.93 -16.68 -17.34
CA VAL A 337 -23.38 -16.89 -17.09
C VAL A 337 -24.26 -16.48 -18.28
N ARG A 338 -23.99 -15.33 -18.93
CA ARG A 338 -24.77 -14.89 -20.10
C ARG A 338 -24.42 -15.70 -21.34
N TRP A 339 -23.16 -16.08 -21.53
CA TRP A 339 -22.71 -16.84 -22.70
C TRP A 339 -23.24 -18.27 -22.72
N GLU A 340 -23.37 -18.91 -21.55
CA GLU A 340 -23.98 -20.24 -21.40
C GLU A 340 -25.40 -20.31 -21.99
N LYS A 341 -26.16 -19.22 -21.84
CA LYS A 341 -27.56 -19.12 -22.27
C LYS A 341 -27.72 -18.43 -23.63
N CYS A 342 -26.70 -17.73 -24.12
CA CYS A 342 -26.80 -16.92 -25.33
C CYS A 342 -26.74 -17.80 -26.60
N PRO A 343 -27.77 -17.79 -27.47
CA PRO A 343 -27.77 -18.59 -28.68
C PRO A 343 -26.66 -18.18 -29.66
N LYS A 344 -26.28 -16.90 -29.72
CA LYS A 344 -25.13 -16.44 -30.54
C LYS A 344 -23.81 -17.03 -30.03
N CYS A 345 -23.55 -16.96 -28.72
CA CYS A 345 -22.32 -17.48 -28.12
C CYS A 345 -22.24 -19.01 -28.27
N GLN A 346 -23.33 -19.74 -28.00
CA GLN A 346 -23.37 -21.18 -28.18
C GLN A 346 -23.22 -21.58 -29.67
N ALA A 347 -23.72 -20.78 -30.61
CA ALA A 347 -23.48 -20.99 -32.04
C ALA A 347 -22.01 -20.81 -32.42
N ARG A 348 -21.33 -19.79 -31.87
CA ARG A 348 -19.88 -19.58 -32.07
C ARG A 348 -19.07 -20.75 -31.53
N ILE A 349 -19.35 -21.18 -30.29
CA ILE A 349 -18.74 -22.35 -29.65
C ILE A 349 -18.87 -23.57 -30.56
N LYS A 350 -20.08 -23.84 -31.08
CA LYS A 350 -20.34 -24.96 -31.97
C LYS A 350 -19.57 -24.85 -33.29
N ALA A 351 -19.53 -23.67 -33.91
CA ALA A 351 -18.86 -23.43 -35.18
C ALA A 351 -17.34 -23.58 -35.07
N LEU A 352 -16.75 -23.12 -33.97
CA LEU A 352 -15.32 -23.24 -33.68
C LEU A 352 -14.93 -24.61 -33.10
N GLY A 353 -15.91 -25.46 -32.78
CA GLY A 353 -15.67 -26.77 -32.19
C GLY A 353 -15.07 -26.73 -30.78
N LEU A 354 -15.33 -25.66 -30.02
CA LEU A 354 -14.81 -25.50 -28.65
C LEU A 354 -15.49 -26.52 -27.72
N LYS A 355 -14.69 -27.23 -26.92
CA LYS A 355 -15.13 -28.30 -26.03
C LYS A 355 -14.60 -28.05 -24.63
N SER A 356 -15.36 -28.48 -23.63
CA SER A 356 -14.85 -28.56 -22.27
C SER A 356 -13.88 -29.74 -22.13
N ASP A 357 -12.87 -29.56 -21.30
CA ASP A 357 -11.95 -30.61 -20.84
C ASP A 357 -11.71 -30.46 -19.32
N ASP A 358 -10.77 -31.23 -18.77
CA ASP A 358 -10.45 -31.23 -17.33
C ASP A 358 -9.88 -29.89 -16.83
N LYS A 359 -9.44 -29.00 -17.74
CA LYS A 359 -8.82 -27.72 -17.41
C LYS A 359 -9.70 -26.52 -17.73
N HIS A 360 -10.48 -26.60 -18.81
CA HIS A 360 -11.22 -25.46 -19.33
C HIS A 360 -12.65 -25.79 -19.74
N SER A 361 -13.58 -24.89 -19.42
CA SER A 361 -14.93 -24.91 -19.98
C SER A 361 -14.96 -24.41 -21.44
N LYS A 362 -16.01 -24.77 -22.20
CA LYS A 362 -16.21 -24.26 -23.57
C LYS A 362 -16.41 -22.73 -23.60
N GLU A 363 -16.91 -22.11 -22.53
CA GLU A 363 -17.03 -20.66 -22.40
C GLU A 363 -15.70 -19.98 -22.05
N GLU A 364 -14.82 -20.59 -21.25
CA GLU A 364 -13.43 -20.10 -21.08
C GLU A 364 -12.67 -20.15 -22.41
N ARG A 365 -12.83 -21.23 -23.18
CA ARG A 365 -12.31 -21.31 -24.56
C ARG A 365 -12.88 -20.19 -25.44
N LEU A 366 -14.13 -19.76 -25.22
CA LEU A 366 -14.74 -18.65 -25.94
C LEU A 366 -14.14 -17.29 -25.52
N GLN A 367 -13.77 -17.11 -24.24
CA GLN A 367 -13.00 -15.94 -23.80
C GLN A 367 -11.65 -15.90 -24.52
N SER A 368 -10.90 -17.01 -24.52
CA SER A 368 -9.64 -17.12 -25.26
C SER A 368 -9.79 -16.78 -26.75
N PHE A 369 -10.91 -17.15 -27.40
CA PHE A 369 -11.20 -16.73 -28.78
C PHE A 369 -11.27 -15.21 -28.94
N VAL A 370 -11.95 -14.50 -28.02
CA VAL A 370 -12.06 -13.03 -28.06
C VAL A 370 -10.68 -12.39 -27.84
N ILE A 371 -9.90 -12.88 -26.87
CA ILE A 371 -8.55 -12.37 -26.60
C ILE A 371 -7.61 -12.61 -27.79
N ASN A 372 -7.66 -13.80 -28.42
CA ASN A 372 -6.88 -14.08 -29.63
C ASN A 372 -7.26 -13.18 -30.81
N HIS A 373 -8.56 -12.84 -30.95
CA HIS A 373 -9.01 -11.93 -31.99
C HIS A 373 -8.39 -10.53 -31.83
N ILE A 374 -8.44 -9.98 -30.62
CA ILE A 374 -7.89 -8.64 -30.37
C ILE A 374 -6.36 -8.62 -30.35
N GLU A 375 -5.71 -9.68 -29.85
CA GLU A 375 -4.26 -9.87 -29.96
C GLU A 375 -3.83 -9.81 -31.42
N LYS A 376 -4.47 -10.62 -32.28
CA LYS A 376 -4.16 -10.66 -33.70
C LYS A 376 -4.32 -9.29 -34.34
N PHE A 377 -5.43 -8.60 -34.07
CA PHE A 377 -5.67 -7.27 -34.60
C PHE A 377 -4.56 -6.29 -34.18
N LEU A 378 -4.19 -6.27 -32.90
CA LEU A 378 -3.14 -5.38 -32.37
C LEU A 378 -1.74 -5.74 -32.89
N ASN A 379 -1.41 -7.03 -32.99
CA ASN A 379 -0.16 -7.51 -33.59
C ASN A 379 -0.04 -7.11 -35.07
N ASP A 380 -1.13 -7.20 -35.85
CA ASP A 380 -1.16 -6.76 -37.25
C ASP A 380 -0.90 -5.23 -37.38
N HIS A 381 -1.08 -4.46 -36.30
CA HIS A 381 -0.76 -3.03 -36.20
C HIS A 381 0.52 -2.73 -35.39
N GLY A 382 1.36 -3.75 -35.17
CA GLY A 382 2.66 -3.61 -34.53
C GLY A 382 2.63 -3.42 -33.02
N ARG A 383 1.56 -3.85 -32.33
CA ARG A 383 1.40 -3.75 -30.88
C ARG A 383 1.34 -5.13 -30.21
N GLN A 384 1.81 -5.22 -28.98
CA GLN A 384 1.70 -6.39 -28.11
C GLN A 384 0.57 -6.20 -27.08
N ILE A 385 0.02 -7.28 -26.54
CA ILE A 385 -1.04 -7.19 -25.53
C ILE A 385 -0.52 -7.51 -24.13
N ILE A 386 -1.12 -6.85 -23.14
CA ILE A 386 -1.11 -7.28 -21.75
C ILE A 386 -2.56 -7.63 -21.35
N GLY A 387 -2.76 -8.68 -20.57
CA GLY A 387 -4.06 -8.96 -19.95
C GLY A 387 -3.90 -9.53 -18.54
N TRP A 388 -4.95 -9.40 -17.73
CA TRP A 388 -4.99 -9.95 -16.37
C TRP A 388 -4.91 -11.48 -16.38
N ASP A 389 -4.46 -12.10 -15.29
CA ASP A 389 -4.15 -13.55 -15.27
C ASP A 389 -5.31 -14.49 -15.66
N GLU A 390 -6.56 -14.02 -15.64
CA GLU A 390 -7.72 -14.65 -16.25
C GLU A 390 -7.57 -14.98 -17.75
N ILE A 391 -6.71 -14.28 -18.51
CA ILE A 391 -6.48 -14.63 -19.92
C ILE A 391 -5.78 -15.99 -20.11
N LEU A 392 -5.32 -16.63 -19.03
CA LEU A 392 -4.91 -18.04 -19.02
C LEU A 392 -6.10 -19.00 -19.24
N GLU A 393 -7.32 -18.59 -18.92
CA GLU A 393 -8.55 -19.37 -19.10
C GLU A 393 -8.78 -19.66 -20.60
N GLY A 394 -8.98 -20.94 -20.94
CA GLY A 394 -9.19 -21.38 -22.31
C GLY A 394 -7.92 -21.55 -23.15
N GLY A 395 -6.75 -21.22 -22.58
CA GLY A 395 -5.46 -21.22 -23.24
C GLY A 395 -5.03 -19.82 -23.66
N LEU A 396 -3.79 -19.47 -23.33
CA LEU A 396 -3.24 -18.13 -23.52
C LEU A 396 -3.02 -17.80 -25.00
N ALA A 397 -3.25 -16.55 -25.38
CA ALA A 397 -2.91 -16.06 -26.71
C ALA A 397 -1.37 -16.04 -26.87
N PRO A 398 -0.83 -16.45 -28.05
CA PRO A 398 0.56 -16.88 -28.18
C PRO A 398 1.62 -15.80 -27.91
N ASN A 399 1.27 -14.51 -28.01
CA ASN A 399 2.21 -13.40 -27.80
C ASN A 399 1.86 -12.57 -26.55
N ALA A 400 0.87 -13.00 -25.76
CA ALA A 400 0.38 -12.22 -24.63
C ALA A 400 1.40 -12.10 -23.50
N THR A 401 1.46 -10.91 -22.90
CA THR A 401 2.07 -10.68 -21.59
C THR A 401 0.99 -10.77 -20.51
N VAL A 402 1.29 -11.42 -19.39
CA VAL A 402 0.31 -11.65 -18.30
C VAL A 402 0.56 -10.71 -17.13
N MET A 403 -0.47 -10.02 -16.67
CA MET A 403 -0.46 -9.24 -15.43
C MET A 403 -1.08 -10.05 -14.29
N SER A 404 -0.26 -10.50 -13.34
CA SER A 404 -0.69 -11.40 -12.25
C SER A 404 -1.21 -10.61 -11.05
N TRP A 405 -2.52 -10.70 -10.79
CA TRP A 405 -3.15 -9.94 -9.72
C TRP A 405 -3.76 -10.80 -8.61
N ARG A 406 -4.22 -12.02 -8.90
CA ARG A 406 -4.80 -12.95 -7.91
C ARG A 406 -3.69 -13.70 -7.16
N GLY A 407 -2.87 -12.94 -6.44
CA GLY A 407 -1.58 -13.39 -5.96
C GLY A 407 -0.59 -13.64 -7.10
N GLU A 408 0.37 -14.54 -6.90
CA GLU A 408 1.50 -14.76 -7.82
C GLU A 408 1.29 -15.98 -8.74
N LYS A 409 0.24 -16.78 -8.50
CA LYS A 409 0.07 -18.08 -9.16
C LYS A 409 -0.08 -17.94 -10.68
N GLY A 410 -0.84 -16.97 -11.15
CA GLY A 410 -1.03 -16.70 -12.58
C GLY A 410 0.29 -16.37 -13.27
N GLY A 411 1.07 -15.45 -12.69
CA GLY A 411 2.38 -15.08 -13.20
C GLY A 411 3.39 -16.24 -13.19
N ILE A 412 3.41 -17.07 -12.14
CA ILE A 412 4.26 -18.27 -12.09
C ILE A 412 3.92 -19.24 -13.23
N GLU A 413 2.63 -19.47 -13.48
CA GLU A 413 2.19 -20.37 -14.55
C GLU A 413 2.53 -19.80 -15.94
N ALA A 414 2.28 -18.51 -16.17
CA ALA A 414 2.61 -17.83 -17.43
C ALA A 414 4.12 -17.87 -17.73
N ALA A 415 4.97 -17.62 -16.71
CA ALA A 415 6.42 -17.70 -16.86
C ALA A 415 6.91 -19.11 -17.23
N LYS A 416 6.29 -20.16 -16.67
CA LYS A 416 6.56 -21.56 -17.04
C LYS A 416 6.16 -21.87 -18.49
N GLN A 417 5.12 -21.20 -18.98
CA GLN A 417 4.69 -21.25 -20.38
C GLN A 417 5.52 -20.34 -21.30
N LYS A 418 6.53 -19.64 -20.76
CA LYS A 418 7.44 -18.73 -21.49
C LYS A 418 6.77 -17.46 -22.02
N HIS A 419 5.73 -16.99 -21.33
CA HIS A 419 5.13 -15.69 -21.55
C HIS A 419 5.72 -14.66 -20.60
N ASP A 420 5.88 -13.43 -21.08
CA ASP A 420 6.31 -12.31 -20.25
C ASP A 420 5.25 -12.01 -19.17
N VAL A 421 5.71 -11.57 -18.01
CA VAL A 421 4.89 -11.36 -16.80
C VAL A 421 5.18 -10.01 -16.18
N ILE A 422 4.11 -9.32 -15.78
CA ILE A 422 4.14 -8.16 -14.90
C ILE A 422 3.45 -8.56 -13.59
N MET A 423 4.16 -8.42 -12.47
CA MET A 423 3.64 -8.78 -11.15
C MET A 423 2.89 -7.61 -10.52
N THR A 424 1.59 -7.80 -10.24
CA THR A 424 0.73 -6.88 -9.49
C THR A 424 -0.10 -7.59 -8.42
N PRO A 425 0.47 -8.51 -7.62
CA PRO A 425 -0.34 -9.37 -6.75
C PRO A 425 -1.07 -8.57 -5.67
N ASN A 426 -2.37 -8.79 -5.52
CA ASN A 426 -3.22 -8.16 -4.49
C ASN A 426 -2.79 -8.44 -3.05
N THR A 427 -1.96 -9.47 -2.83
CA THR A 427 -1.34 -9.80 -1.55
C THR A 427 -0.26 -8.81 -1.13
N TYR A 428 0.21 -7.94 -2.04
CA TYR A 428 1.28 -6.97 -1.81
C TYR A 428 1.00 -5.57 -2.39
N LEU A 429 0.38 -5.46 -3.57
CA LEU A 429 0.45 -4.27 -4.42
C LEU A 429 -0.93 -3.69 -4.85
N TYR A 430 -1.98 -3.92 -4.07
CA TYR A 430 -3.30 -3.29 -4.28
C TYR A 430 -3.51 -2.12 -3.32
N PHE A 431 -3.17 -0.91 -3.77
CA PHE A 431 -3.10 0.27 -2.90
C PHE A 431 -4.44 0.94 -2.65
N ASP A 432 -5.54 0.38 -3.14
CA ASP A 432 -6.91 0.63 -2.67
C ASP A 432 -7.20 -0.04 -1.30
N TYR A 433 -6.35 -0.97 -0.85
CA TYR A 433 -6.49 -1.63 0.46
C TYR A 433 -6.00 -0.75 1.60
N TYR A 434 -6.56 -0.96 2.80
CA TYR A 434 -6.10 -0.31 4.03
C TYR A 434 -4.61 -0.55 4.30
N GLN A 435 -3.95 0.44 4.92
CA GLN A 435 -2.52 0.42 5.21
C GLN A 435 -2.21 0.38 6.72
N THR A 436 -3.24 0.26 7.57
CA THR A 436 -3.15 0.07 9.03
C THR A 436 -4.19 -0.95 9.49
N LYS A 437 -3.95 -1.58 10.65
CA LYS A 437 -4.94 -2.47 11.30
C LYS A 437 -6.12 -1.70 11.89
N ASP A 438 -5.93 -0.41 12.19
CA ASP A 438 -6.96 0.45 12.77
C ASP A 438 -7.83 1.08 11.67
N THR A 439 -8.63 0.23 11.02
CA THR A 439 -9.45 0.61 9.87
C THR A 439 -10.63 1.51 10.22
N GLU A 440 -11.03 1.57 11.51
CA GLU A 440 -12.14 2.43 11.96
C GLU A 440 -11.77 3.93 11.89
N ASN A 441 -10.47 4.23 11.98
CA ASN A 441 -9.94 5.59 11.92
C ASN A 441 -9.33 5.94 10.55
N GLU A 442 -9.52 5.08 9.56
CA GLU A 442 -9.10 5.31 8.17
C GLU A 442 -10.27 5.88 7.34
N PRO A 443 -9.97 6.61 6.24
CA PRO A 443 -10.94 6.82 5.18
C PRO A 443 -11.57 5.48 4.76
N LEU A 444 -12.87 5.48 4.43
CA LEU A 444 -13.53 4.25 3.96
C LEU A 444 -12.77 3.66 2.77
N GLY A 445 -12.40 2.40 2.87
CA GLY A 445 -11.73 1.63 1.81
C GLY A 445 -12.42 0.29 1.58
N ILE A 446 -12.02 -0.43 0.54
CA ILE A 446 -12.64 -1.71 0.19
C ILE A 446 -12.44 -2.78 1.28
N GLY A 447 -11.26 -2.80 1.90
CA GLY A 447 -10.84 -3.82 2.85
C GLY A 447 -9.32 -4.03 2.80
N GLY A 448 -8.88 -5.26 3.08
CA GLY A 448 -7.46 -5.64 2.99
C GLY A 448 -6.57 -5.04 4.07
N TYR A 449 -5.28 -5.40 4.05
CA TYR A 449 -4.25 -4.86 4.94
C TYR A 449 -2.87 -4.96 4.29
N LEU A 450 -2.40 -3.85 3.72
CA LEU A 450 -1.11 -3.70 3.04
C LEU A 450 -0.33 -2.53 3.65
N PRO A 451 0.25 -2.72 4.86
CA PRO A 451 1.12 -1.71 5.46
C PRO A 451 2.42 -1.56 4.66
N LEU A 452 3.13 -0.46 4.86
CA LEU A 452 4.40 -0.17 4.16
C LEU A 452 5.42 -1.31 4.25
N GLU A 453 5.54 -1.95 5.41
CA GLU A 453 6.40 -3.12 5.64
C GLU A 453 6.06 -4.30 4.72
N ARG A 454 4.77 -4.57 4.50
CA ARG A 454 4.32 -5.66 3.62
C ARG A 454 4.70 -5.36 2.18
N VAL A 455 4.53 -4.13 1.73
CA VAL A 455 4.94 -3.71 0.38
C VAL A 455 6.44 -3.88 0.21
N TYR A 456 7.23 -3.38 1.17
CA TYR A 456 8.69 -3.45 1.13
C TYR A 456 9.21 -4.90 1.14
N SER A 457 8.55 -5.80 1.85
CA SER A 457 9.00 -7.19 1.98
C SER A 457 8.81 -8.03 0.71
N TYR A 458 8.04 -7.55 -0.27
CA TYR A 458 7.78 -8.31 -1.49
C TYR A 458 9.05 -8.58 -2.30
N GLU A 459 9.26 -9.85 -2.68
CA GLU A 459 10.31 -10.28 -3.60
C GLU A 459 9.63 -10.74 -4.91
N PRO A 460 9.73 -9.96 -6.00
CA PRO A 460 8.99 -10.23 -7.24
C PRO A 460 9.46 -11.45 -8.04
N MET A 461 10.62 -12.04 -7.71
CA MET A 461 11.12 -13.27 -8.33
C MET A 461 10.72 -14.49 -7.48
N PRO A 462 9.67 -15.25 -7.85
CA PRO A 462 9.21 -16.35 -7.02
C PRO A 462 10.28 -17.44 -6.90
N ALA A 463 10.48 -17.94 -5.68
CA ALA A 463 11.46 -19.01 -5.41
C ALA A 463 11.10 -20.36 -6.06
N SER A 464 9.85 -20.51 -6.52
CA SER A 464 9.35 -21.69 -7.23
C SER A 464 9.68 -21.71 -8.72
N LEU A 465 10.23 -20.63 -9.27
CA LEU A 465 10.71 -20.53 -10.65
C LEU A 465 12.22 -20.79 -10.72
N THR A 466 12.64 -21.44 -11.80
CA THR A 466 14.06 -21.60 -12.15
C THR A 466 14.67 -20.26 -12.61
N PRO A 467 16.01 -20.10 -12.62
CA PRO A 467 16.66 -18.90 -13.13
C PRO A 467 16.29 -18.56 -14.59
N GLU A 468 16.02 -19.57 -15.42
CA GLU A 468 15.56 -19.39 -16.79
C GLU A 468 14.13 -18.86 -16.87
N GLU A 469 13.23 -19.38 -16.02
CA GLU A 469 11.82 -18.94 -15.96
C GLU A 469 11.69 -17.53 -15.33
N GLN A 470 12.56 -17.17 -14.38
CA GLN A 470 12.58 -15.85 -13.77
C GLN A 470 12.85 -14.73 -14.78
N LYS A 471 13.49 -15.02 -15.92
CA LYS A 471 13.72 -14.04 -17.01
C LYS A 471 12.44 -13.53 -17.67
N TYR A 472 11.33 -14.25 -17.51
CA TYR A 472 10.02 -13.82 -18.00
C TYR A 472 9.32 -12.83 -17.05
N ILE A 473 9.80 -12.66 -15.82
CA ILE A 473 9.30 -11.60 -14.94
C ILE A 473 9.93 -10.27 -15.38
N LYS A 474 9.18 -9.48 -16.14
CA LYS A 474 9.67 -8.23 -16.78
C LYS A 474 9.50 -7.00 -15.91
N GLY A 475 8.59 -7.05 -14.94
CA GLY A 475 8.38 -5.92 -14.05
C GLY A 475 7.32 -6.09 -12.99
N VAL A 476 7.11 -4.98 -12.29
CA VAL A 476 6.30 -4.90 -11.07
C VAL A 476 5.48 -3.63 -11.12
N GLN A 477 4.23 -3.70 -10.67
CA GLN A 477 3.34 -2.55 -10.59
C GLN A 477 2.40 -2.65 -9.39
N ALA A 478 2.00 -1.50 -8.86
CA ALA A 478 0.88 -1.42 -7.93
C ALA A 478 -0.36 -0.83 -8.60
N ASN A 479 -1.51 -1.34 -8.17
CA ASN A 479 -2.81 -0.94 -8.70
C ASN A 479 -3.53 -0.05 -7.69
N LEU A 480 -4.12 1.05 -8.18
CA LEU A 480 -5.05 1.87 -7.42
C LEU A 480 -6.44 1.83 -8.08
N TRP A 481 -7.32 0.99 -7.53
CA TRP A 481 -8.75 0.98 -7.85
C TRP A 481 -9.49 2.04 -7.03
N THR A 482 -10.57 2.62 -7.57
CA THR A 482 -11.11 3.90 -7.03
C THR A 482 -12.56 3.87 -6.59
N GLU A 483 -13.14 2.70 -6.28
CA GLU A 483 -14.51 2.55 -5.75
C GLU A 483 -14.77 3.47 -4.55
N TYR A 484 -13.80 3.57 -3.63
CA TYR A 484 -13.91 4.35 -2.39
C TYR A 484 -13.00 5.58 -2.37
N ILE A 485 -12.47 5.99 -3.52
CA ILE A 485 -11.47 7.07 -3.63
C ILE A 485 -12.01 8.21 -4.51
N PRO A 486 -12.96 9.02 -4.01
CA PRO A 486 -13.63 10.03 -4.83
C PRO A 486 -12.82 11.31 -5.08
N THR A 487 -11.62 11.45 -4.49
CA THR A 487 -10.80 12.68 -4.59
C THR A 487 -9.33 12.36 -4.78
N PHE A 488 -8.60 13.24 -5.48
CA PHE A 488 -7.18 13.04 -5.71
C PHE A 488 -6.33 13.12 -4.44
N SER A 489 -6.73 13.93 -3.46
CA SER A 489 -6.07 13.95 -2.14
C SER A 489 -6.19 12.60 -1.41
N HIS A 490 -7.32 11.90 -1.56
CA HIS A 490 -7.46 10.53 -1.05
C HIS A 490 -6.61 9.55 -1.86
N ALA A 491 -6.56 9.66 -3.19
CA ALA A 491 -5.68 8.82 -4.03
C ALA A 491 -4.20 8.95 -3.61
N GLN A 492 -3.74 10.18 -3.36
CA GLN A 492 -2.41 10.47 -2.84
C GLN A 492 -2.16 9.84 -1.46
N TYR A 493 -3.12 9.95 -0.54
CA TYR A 493 -3.06 9.28 0.77
C TYR A 493 -2.92 7.76 0.64
N MET A 494 -3.61 7.17 -0.34
CA MET A 494 -3.57 5.72 -0.55
C MET A 494 -2.24 5.28 -1.17
N VAL A 495 -1.67 6.02 -2.12
CA VAL A 495 -0.42 5.62 -2.78
C VAL A 495 0.85 6.04 -2.04
N LEU A 496 0.86 7.18 -1.35
CA LEU A 496 2.02 7.73 -0.65
C LEU A 496 1.92 7.49 0.86
N PRO A 497 2.94 6.93 1.53
CA PRO A 497 4.29 6.64 1.05
C PRO A 497 4.52 5.21 0.52
N ARG A 498 3.48 4.40 0.27
CA ARG A 498 3.65 3.02 -0.23
C ARG A 498 4.42 2.94 -1.57
N TRP A 499 4.32 3.97 -2.41
CA TRP A 499 5.14 4.10 -3.62
C TRP A 499 6.64 4.22 -3.38
N ALA A 500 7.07 4.73 -2.22
CA ALA A 500 8.48 4.71 -1.85
C ALA A 500 8.99 3.26 -1.71
N ALA A 501 8.22 2.40 -1.04
CA ALA A 501 8.54 0.98 -0.92
C ALA A 501 8.42 0.25 -2.27
N LEU A 502 7.39 0.55 -3.06
CA LEU A 502 7.24 0.02 -4.43
C LEU A 502 8.45 0.36 -5.30
N SER A 503 8.91 1.61 -5.27
CA SER A 503 10.05 2.04 -6.08
C SER A 503 11.35 1.33 -5.71
N GLU A 504 11.55 1.02 -4.42
CA GLU A 504 12.69 0.21 -3.96
C GLU A 504 12.65 -1.20 -4.56
N ILE A 505 11.49 -1.88 -4.51
CA ILE A 505 11.39 -3.25 -5.06
C ILE A 505 11.48 -3.30 -6.60
N GLN A 506 11.09 -2.22 -7.26
CA GLN A 506 11.15 -2.05 -8.72
C GLN A 506 12.57 -1.76 -9.22
N TRP A 507 13.36 -1.03 -8.42
CA TRP A 507 14.64 -0.48 -8.86
C TRP A 507 15.84 -1.19 -8.23
N SER A 508 15.84 -1.34 -6.90
CA SER A 508 17.02 -1.74 -6.13
C SER A 508 17.26 -3.25 -6.20
N ALA A 509 18.54 -3.64 -6.12
CA ALA A 509 18.92 -5.05 -6.03
C ALA A 509 18.47 -5.68 -4.69
N PRO A 510 18.06 -6.95 -4.67
CA PRO A 510 17.47 -7.58 -3.48
C PRO A 510 18.43 -7.67 -2.28
N ASP A 511 19.75 -7.76 -2.51
CA ASP A 511 20.79 -7.79 -1.48
C ASP A 511 20.96 -6.45 -0.74
N LYS A 512 20.42 -5.37 -1.29
CA LYS A 512 20.41 -4.02 -0.67
C LYS A 512 19.15 -3.76 0.15
N LYS A 513 18.14 -4.64 0.10
CA LYS A 513 16.89 -4.42 0.82
C LYS A 513 17.08 -4.60 2.33
N ASN A 514 16.80 -3.54 3.08
CA ASN A 514 16.75 -3.54 4.53
C ASN A 514 15.66 -2.54 4.97
N TYR A 515 14.63 -3.03 5.67
CA TYR A 515 13.46 -2.22 6.01
C TYR A 515 13.77 -1.12 7.02
N GLU A 516 14.62 -1.40 8.03
CA GLU A 516 15.03 -0.40 9.02
C GLU A 516 15.84 0.73 8.37
N ASP A 517 16.77 0.38 7.47
CA ASP A 517 17.52 1.37 6.68
C ASP A 517 16.59 2.21 5.80
N PHE A 518 15.65 1.55 5.09
CA PHE A 518 14.65 2.24 4.26
C PHE A 518 13.83 3.26 5.07
N LEU A 519 13.37 2.89 6.28
CA LEU A 519 12.64 3.80 7.16
C LEU A 519 13.49 4.99 7.60
N SER A 520 14.81 4.84 7.76
CA SER A 520 15.72 5.96 8.05
C SER A 520 15.90 6.94 6.87
N ARG A 521 15.67 6.47 5.63
CA ARG A 521 15.75 7.28 4.41
C ARG A 521 14.44 7.98 4.07
N LEU A 522 13.30 7.38 4.44
CA LEU A 522 11.97 7.85 4.10
C LEU A 522 11.68 9.32 4.49
N PRO A 523 12.04 9.82 5.69
CA PRO A 523 11.76 11.21 6.07
C PRO A 523 12.34 12.25 5.11
N ARG A 524 13.46 11.96 4.44
CA ARG A 524 14.04 12.86 3.42
C ARG A 524 13.18 12.93 2.16
N LEU A 525 12.63 11.80 1.71
CA LEU A 525 11.70 11.78 0.59
C LEU A 525 10.39 12.50 0.92
N ILE A 526 9.89 12.36 2.15
CA ILE A 526 8.68 13.07 2.60
C ILE A 526 8.84 14.60 2.51
N LYS A 527 10.05 15.15 2.68
CA LYS A 527 10.29 16.59 2.46
C LYS A 527 9.99 17.05 1.04
N TRP A 528 10.18 16.16 0.06
CA TRP A 528 9.77 16.42 -1.31
C TRP A 528 8.27 16.33 -1.49
N TYR A 529 7.58 15.42 -0.78
CA TYR A 529 6.11 15.40 -0.82
C TYR A 529 5.55 16.70 -0.25
N ASP A 530 6.06 17.16 0.90
CA ASP A 530 5.67 18.43 1.50
C ASP A 530 5.92 19.62 0.56
N ALA A 531 7.10 19.67 -0.08
CA ALA A 531 7.49 20.78 -0.96
C ALA A 531 6.67 20.85 -2.25
N GLU A 532 6.25 19.71 -2.79
CA GLU A 532 5.42 19.62 -3.99
C GLU A 532 3.90 19.66 -3.67
N GLY A 533 3.54 19.72 -2.37
CA GLY A 533 2.14 19.78 -1.93
C GLY A 533 1.41 18.45 -2.04
N TYR A 534 2.13 17.32 -2.03
CA TYR A 534 1.53 16.00 -2.11
C TYR A 534 1.00 15.55 -0.74
N ASN A 535 -0.27 15.13 -0.68
CA ASN A 535 -0.82 14.48 0.50
C ASN A 535 -0.27 13.06 0.67
N TYR A 536 -0.18 12.55 1.89
CA TYR A 536 0.31 11.21 2.16
C TYR A 536 -0.17 10.69 3.51
N ALA A 537 -0.18 9.38 3.66
CA ALA A 537 -0.50 8.70 4.90
C ALA A 537 0.63 8.79 5.93
N LYS A 538 0.29 9.03 7.20
CA LYS A 538 1.25 9.38 8.26
C LYS A 538 1.52 8.25 9.27
N HIS A 539 1.06 7.03 9.01
CA HIS A 539 1.15 5.92 9.98
C HIS A 539 2.59 5.63 10.41
N VAL A 540 3.55 5.75 9.49
CA VAL A 540 4.99 5.57 9.76
C VAL A 540 5.58 6.57 10.77
N PHE A 541 4.91 7.71 10.97
CA PHE A 541 5.32 8.75 11.93
C PHE A 541 4.65 8.62 13.28
N ASN A 542 3.75 7.65 13.46
CA ASN A 542 3.14 7.35 14.75
C ASN A 542 4.17 6.78 15.72
N VAL A 543 3.91 6.97 17.01
CA VAL A 543 4.66 6.27 18.06
C VAL A 543 4.34 4.79 17.97
N THR A 544 5.37 3.97 17.82
CA THR A 544 5.26 2.52 18.00
C THR A 544 5.41 2.25 19.49
N ALA A 545 4.41 1.63 20.10
CA ALA A 545 4.44 1.21 21.49
C ALA A 545 4.45 -0.32 21.56
N GLU A 546 5.47 -0.88 22.19
CA GLU A 546 5.52 -2.31 22.49
C GLU A 546 5.26 -2.52 23.98
N TYR A 547 4.38 -3.48 24.28
CA TYR A 547 3.99 -3.84 25.62
C TYR A 547 4.58 -5.22 25.93
N THR A 548 5.59 -5.25 26.79
CA THR A 548 6.38 -6.45 27.08
C THR A 548 6.12 -6.90 28.52
N PRO A 549 5.41 -8.03 28.73
CA PRO A 549 5.26 -8.60 30.06
C PRO A 549 6.63 -8.98 30.62
N ASN A 550 6.93 -8.53 31.84
CA ASN A 550 8.16 -8.83 32.56
C ASN A 550 7.81 -9.49 33.92
N PRO A 551 7.59 -10.82 33.93
CA PRO A 551 7.23 -11.56 35.14
C PRO A 551 8.33 -11.55 36.22
N THR A 552 9.60 -11.36 35.83
CA THR A 552 10.72 -11.31 36.76
C THR A 552 10.64 -10.07 37.66
N ASP A 553 10.34 -8.91 37.09
CA ASP A 553 10.19 -7.66 37.84
C ASP A 553 8.74 -7.40 38.32
N GLY A 554 7.78 -8.21 37.82
CA GLY A 554 6.35 -8.03 38.04
C GLY A 554 5.84 -6.74 37.38
N THR A 555 6.28 -6.45 36.16
CA THR A 555 5.93 -5.22 35.42
C THR A 555 5.39 -5.53 34.03
N LEU A 556 4.58 -4.62 33.50
CA LEU A 556 4.42 -4.46 32.05
C LEU A 556 5.36 -3.35 31.59
N ASP A 557 6.38 -3.71 30.81
CA ASP A 557 7.37 -2.75 30.31
C ASP A 557 6.89 -2.17 28.97
N ILE A 558 6.71 -0.85 28.91
CA ILE A 558 6.30 -0.13 27.69
C ILE A 558 7.52 0.53 27.05
N THR A 559 7.86 0.13 25.82
CA THR A 559 8.92 0.74 25.01
C THR A 559 8.31 1.54 23.86
N LEU A 560 8.82 2.77 23.66
CA LEU A 560 8.32 3.69 22.65
C LEU A 560 9.41 4.02 21.62
N SER A 561 9.04 4.06 20.34
CA SER A 561 9.94 4.42 19.25
C SER A 561 9.23 5.16 18.11
N THR A 562 10.01 5.88 17.32
CA THR A 562 9.60 6.51 16.05
C THR A 562 10.73 6.35 15.03
N ILE A 563 10.41 6.35 13.74
CA ILE A 563 11.40 6.13 12.67
C ILE A 563 12.45 7.24 12.54
N ASP A 564 12.15 8.43 13.08
CA ASP A 564 12.97 9.63 13.01
C ASP A 564 13.48 10.08 14.40
N ASN A 565 13.29 9.24 15.43
CA ASN A 565 13.68 9.51 16.81
C ASN A 565 13.12 10.85 17.33
N ALA A 566 11.93 11.25 16.88
CA ALA A 566 11.26 12.46 17.33
C ALA A 566 11.00 12.41 18.86
N PRO A 567 11.04 13.54 19.57
CA PRO A 567 10.73 13.60 21.01
C PRO A 567 9.35 13.01 21.31
N ILE A 568 9.31 11.99 22.17
CA ILE A 568 8.08 11.33 22.59
C ILE A 568 7.72 11.80 23.99
N HIS A 569 6.52 12.36 24.14
CA HIS A 569 5.98 12.80 25.42
C HIS A 569 4.82 11.89 25.83
N TYR A 570 4.64 11.65 27.13
CA TYR A 570 3.63 10.71 27.61
C TYR A 570 2.92 11.17 28.89
N THR A 571 1.78 10.54 29.17
CA THR A 571 0.99 10.64 30.41
C THR A 571 0.54 9.24 30.85
N LEU A 572 0.30 9.05 32.15
CA LEU A 572 -0.15 7.77 32.73
C LEU A 572 -1.53 7.87 33.42
N ASP A 573 -2.08 9.07 33.49
CA ASP A 573 -3.32 9.41 34.19
C ASP A 573 -4.51 9.63 33.24
N GLY A 574 -4.30 9.43 31.93
CA GLY A 574 -5.31 9.63 30.89
C GLY A 574 -5.48 11.09 30.43
N THR A 575 -4.68 12.03 30.94
CA THR A 575 -4.65 13.39 30.38
C THR A 575 -3.99 13.40 28.99
N GLU A 576 -4.37 14.35 28.13
CA GLU A 576 -3.80 14.46 26.79
C GLU A 576 -2.30 14.82 26.85
N PRO A 577 -1.40 14.03 26.22
CA PRO A 577 0.03 14.31 26.24
C PRO A 577 0.36 15.54 25.37
N THR A 578 1.20 16.42 25.88
CA THR A 578 1.66 17.64 25.21
C THR A 578 3.19 17.75 25.23
N ALA A 579 3.76 18.73 24.54
CA ALA A 579 5.21 19.02 24.62
C ALA A 579 5.68 19.42 26.03
N ALA A 580 4.76 19.75 26.95
CA ALA A 580 5.06 20.02 28.35
C ALA A 580 4.96 18.78 29.26
N SER A 581 4.42 17.67 28.76
CA SER A 581 4.36 16.39 29.49
C SER A 581 5.75 15.75 29.60
N PRO A 582 5.96 14.79 30.52
CA PRO A 582 7.23 14.08 30.66
C PRO A 582 7.77 13.53 29.33
N LEU A 583 9.09 13.70 29.11
CA LEU A 583 9.80 13.13 27.97
C LEU A 583 10.10 11.65 28.24
N TYR A 584 9.90 10.81 27.23
CA TYR A 584 10.29 9.41 27.27
C TYR A 584 11.81 9.26 27.06
N GLU A 585 12.50 8.77 28.09
CA GLU A 585 13.96 8.56 28.07
C GLU A 585 14.36 7.09 28.27
N SER A 586 13.47 6.27 28.83
CA SER A 586 13.73 4.85 29.12
C SER A 586 12.40 4.07 29.23
N PRO A 587 12.42 2.73 29.13
CA PRO A 587 11.21 1.91 29.20
C PRO A 587 10.37 2.19 30.45
N LEU A 588 9.05 2.35 30.26
CA LEU A 588 8.12 2.62 31.36
C LEU A 588 7.75 1.31 32.05
N LYS A 589 8.11 1.15 33.32
CA LYS A 589 7.83 -0.05 34.12
C LYS A 589 6.51 0.08 34.87
N ILE A 590 5.43 -0.48 34.34
CA ILE A 590 4.07 -0.34 34.91
C ILE A 590 3.78 -1.46 35.92
N LYS A 591 3.32 -1.10 37.13
CA LYS A 591 2.95 -2.02 38.23
C LYS A 591 1.54 -1.81 38.79
N GLU A 592 0.79 -0.90 38.20
CA GLU A 592 -0.51 -0.46 38.70
C GLU A 592 -1.41 -0.03 37.53
N ASN A 593 -2.68 0.26 37.84
CA ASN A 593 -3.62 0.74 36.84
C ASN A 593 -3.17 2.09 36.28
N VAL A 594 -3.01 2.17 34.97
CA VAL A 594 -2.69 3.42 34.27
C VAL A 594 -3.52 3.56 33.01
N THR A 595 -3.80 4.81 32.64
CA THR A 595 -4.25 5.14 31.28
C THR A 595 -3.08 5.80 30.58
N PHE A 596 -2.27 4.97 29.92
CA PHE A 596 -1.10 5.40 29.18
C PHE A 596 -1.52 6.14 27.90
N SER A 597 -0.89 7.28 27.63
CA SER A 597 -0.97 7.95 26.33
C SER A 597 0.39 8.54 25.95
N ALA A 598 0.76 8.47 24.68
CA ALA A 598 2.00 9.07 24.18
C ALA A 598 1.86 9.72 22.80
N ILE A 599 2.67 10.73 22.54
CA ILE A 599 2.68 11.50 21.30
C ILE A 599 4.11 11.85 20.89
N ALA A 600 4.41 11.80 19.59
CA ALA A 600 5.65 12.33 19.04
C ALA A 600 5.43 13.77 18.57
N VAL A 601 6.28 14.69 19.05
CA VAL A 601 6.18 16.13 18.76
C VAL A 601 7.12 16.50 17.62
N ARG A 602 6.59 17.16 16.58
CA ARG A 602 7.38 17.61 15.41
C ARG A 602 6.95 19.01 14.97
N PRO A 603 7.85 19.81 14.36
CA PRO A 603 7.50 21.11 13.79
C PRO A 603 6.42 21.05 12.70
N THR A 604 6.35 19.94 11.95
CA THR A 604 5.37 19.70 10.87
C THR A 604 3.99 19.27 11.39
N GLY A 605 3.84 19.08 12.70
CA GLY A 605 2.64 18.58 13.36
C GLY A 605 2.91 17.30 14.15
N ASN A 606 2.18 17.15 15.26
CA ASN A 606 2.32 16.01 16.16
C ASN A 606 1.82 14.71 15.49
N SER A 607 2.32 13.57 15.97
CA SER A 607 1.76 12.28 15.59
C SER A 607 0.34 12.08 16.13
N ARG A 608 -0.32 11.02 15.67
CA ARG A 608 -1.47 10.51 16.42
C ARG A 608 -1.04 10.08 17.82
N VAL A 609 -1.92 10.28 18.81
CA VAL A 609 -1.73 9.77 20.17
C VAL A 609 -1.91 8.26 20.15
N VAL A 610 -0.91 7.52 20.64
CA VAL A 610 -1.07 6.11 21.03
C VAL A 610 -1.58 6.08 22.46
N SER A 611 -2.57 5.23 22.76
CA SER A 611 -3.15 5.14 24.10
C SER A 611 -3.49 3.70 24.44
N GLU A 612 -3.31 3.34 25.71
CA GLU A 612 -3.58 2.01 26.23
C GLU A 612 -4.06 2.09 27.69
N LYS A 613 -5.08 1.30 28.02
CA LYS A 613 -5.49 1.10 29.41
C LYS A 613 -4.84 -0.17 29.93
N VAL A 614 -3.99 -0.03 30.94
CA VAL A 614 -3.39 -1.17 31.63
C VAL A 614 -4.19 -1.40 32.91
N ASN A 615 -4.83 -2.56 33.01
CA ASN A 615 -5.62 -2.99 34.17
C ASN A 615 -4.81 -4.03 34.96
N PHE A 616 -4.02 -3.55 35.90
CA PHE A 616 -3.21 -4.37 36.77
C PHE A 616 -4.04 -4.93 37.93
N SER A 617 -3.92 -6.23 38.18
CA SER A 617 -4.59 -6.93 39.28
C SER A 617 -3.66 -7.91 39.98
N LYS A 618 -4.17 -8.72 40.92
CA LYS A 618 -3.33 -9.69 41.65
C LYS A 618 -2.78 -10.79 40.75
N SER A 619 -3.46 -11.11 39.65
CA SER A 619 -3.01 -12.08 38.64
C SER A 619 -1.96 -11.53 37.69
N SER A 620 -1.86 -10.21 37.52
CA SER A 620 -1.00 -9.63 36.49
C SER A 620 0.48 -10.00 36.72
N MET A 621 1.14 -10.39 35.63
CA MET A 621 2.52 -10.88 35.56
C MET A 621 2.81 -12.12 36.43
N LYS A 622 1.79 -12.85 36.87
CA LYS A 622 1.97 -14.11 37.62
C LYS A 622 2.20 -15.30 36.71
N PRO A 623 2.88 -16.35 37.18
CA PRO A 623 2.95 -17.61 36.46
C PRO A 623 1.54 -18.17 36.20
N ILE A 624 1.31 -18.60 34.96
CA ILE A 624 0.06 -19.21 34.50
C ILE A 624 0.37 -20.48 33.73
N VAL A 625 -0.46 -21.51 33.91
CA VAL A 625 -0.36 -22.80 33.23
C VAL A 625 -1.70 -23.16 32.63
N ALA A 626 -1.69 -23.53 31.34
CA ALA A 626 -2.82 -24.15 30.68
C ALA A 626 -2.93 -25.63 31.05
N ASN A 627 -4.01 -26.00 31.74
CA ASN A 627 -4.32 -27.40 32.06
C ASN A 627 -4.95 -28.12 30.85
N GLN A 628 -5.52 -27.35 29.91
CA GLN A 628 -6.05 -27.81 28.62
C GLN A 628 -5.47 -26.94 27.48
N PRO A 629 -5.31 -27.49 26.26
CA PRO A 629 -4.57 -26.79 25.20
C PRO A 629 -5.25 -25.51 24.72
N VAL A 630 -4.45 -24.47 24.48
CA VAL A 630 -4.83 -23.29 23.70
C VAL A 630 -4.88 -23.67 22.22
N ASN A 631 -5.84 -23.11 21.47
CA ASN A 631 -5.96 -23.35 20.05
C ASN A 631 -4.72 -22.83 19.28
N LYS A 632 -4.13 -23.67 18.42
CA LYS A 632 -2.89 -23.33 17.70
C LYS A 632 -3.02 -22.17 16.71
N GLN A 633 -4.18 -22.02 16.07
CA GLN A 633 -4.40 -20.97 15.06
C GLN A 633 -4.42 -19.58 15.68
N TYR A 634 -4.94 -19.47 16.90
CA TYR A 634 -5.12 -18.22 17.62
C TYR A 634 -4.39 -18.24 18.98
N MET A 635 -3.18 -18.80 18.99
CA MET A 635 -2.36 -18.93 20.20
C MET A 635 -1.62 -17.63 20.53
N PHE A 636 -1.17 -16.89 19.52
CA PHE A 636 -0.38 -15.66 19.68
C PHE A 636 0.78 -15.81 20.68
N LYS A 637 0.78 -15.03 21.78
CA LYS A 637 1.80 -15.10 22.85
C LYS A 637 1.50 -16.18 23.90
N GLY A 638 0.41 -16.93 23.75
CA GLY A 638 0.01 -18.01 24.63
C GLY A 638 -0.67 -17.52 25.91
N GLU A 639 -0.57 -18.32 26.95
CA GLU A 639 -1.26 -18.16 28.24
C GLU A 639 -0.92 -16.85 28.94
N SER A 640 0.30 -16.34 28.74
CA SER A 640 0.76 -15.06 29.31
C SER A 640 -0.10 -13.87 28.89
N THR A 641 -0.81 -13.98 27.76
CA THR A 641 -1.79 -12.98 27.30
C THR A 641 -2.88 -12.75 28.34
N LEU A 642 -3.29 -13.78 29.09
CA LEU A 642 -4.39 -13.71 30.05
C LEU A 642 -4.03 -13.04 31.38
N VAL A 643 -2.77 -12.63 31.56
CA VAL A 643 -2.27 -12.02 32.79
C VAL A 643 -1.30 -10.87 32.50
N ASP A 644 -1.39 -10.22 31.34
CA ASP A 644 -0.51 -9.11 30.98
C ASP A 644 -1.08 -7.73 31.33
N GLY A 645 -2.34 -7.69 31.77
CA GLY A 645 -3.04 -6.46 32.14
C GLY A 645 -3.60 -5.68 30.96
N LEU A 646 -3.55 -6.21 29.75
CA LEU A 646 -4.09 -5.60 28.53
C LEU A 646 -5.45 -6.23 28.19
N LYS A 647 -6.38 -5.39 27.69
CA LYS A 647 -7.67 -5.87 27.18
C LYS A 647 -7.73 -5.86 25.66
N GLY A 648 -8.63 -6.66 25.11
CA GLY A 648 -8.95 -6.69 23.70
C GLY A 648 -10.06 -5.71 23.28
N ASN A 649 -10.24 -5.55 21.97
CA ASN A 649 -11.41 -4.89 21.38
C ASN A 649 -12.25 -5.90 20.58
N GLY A 650 -13.28 -5.46 19.85
CA GLY A 650 -14.14 -6.36 19.05
C GLY A 650 -13.43 -7.12 17.92
N ASN A 651 -12.16 -6.83 17.64
CA ASN A 651 -11.35 -7.58 16.68
C ASN A 651 -10.52 -8.67 17.40
N TYR A 652 -11.00 -9.90 17.35
CA TYR A 652 -10.36 -11.07 17.96
C TYR A 652 -9.00 -11.46 17.33
N LYS A 653 -8.59 -10.81 16.23
CA LYS A 653 -7.34 -11.11 15.49
C LYS A 653 -6.17 -10.20 15.85
N THR A 654 -6.34 -9.31 16.84
CA THR A 654 -5.32 -8.34 17.27
C THR A 654 -4.11 -9.00 17.96
N GLY A 655 -4.29 -10.19 18.51
CA GLY A 655 -3.33 -10.84 19.41
C GLY A 655 -3.56 -10.52 20.90
N ARG A 656 -4.57 -9.70 21.23
CA ARG A 656 -5.08 -9.47 22.59
C ARG A 656 -6.00 -10.57 23.09
N TRP A 657 -6.35 -11.52 22.23
CA TRP A 657 -7.26 -12.60 22.53
C TRP A 657 -6.59 -13.93 22.19
N ILE A 658 -6.74 -14.94 23.05
CA ILE A 658 -6.39 -16.32 22.71
C ILE A 658 -7.64 -17.19 22.65
N ALA A 659 -7.62 -18.24 21.83
CA ALA A 659 -8.81 -19.06 21.59
C ALA A 659 -8.74 -20.47 22.16
N PHE A 660 -9.92 -21.02 22.45
CA PHE A 660 -10.17 -22.41 22.81
C PHE A 660 -11.20 -22.99 21.84
N TYR A 661 -11.02 -24.24 21.43
CA TYR A 661 -11.89 -24.89 20.45
C TYR A 661 -11.91 -26.39 20.68
N LYS A 662 -13.11 -26.97 20.87
CA LYS A 662 -13.34 -28.37 21.26
C LYS A 662 -12.87 -28.74 22.68
N ASN A 663 -12.40 -27.77 23.45
CA ASN A 663 -12.07 -27.87 24.86
C ASN A 663 -12.36 -26.54 25.54
N ASP A 664 -12.46 -26.58 26.86
CA ASP A 664 -12.72 -25.39 27.67
C ASP A 664 -11.41 -24.64 27.94
N MET A 665 -11.53 -23.37 28.31
CA MET A 665 -10.42 -22.68 28.95
C MET A 665 -10.24 -23.25 30.34
N ASP A 666 -9.04 -23.70 30.68
CA ASP A 666 -8.71 -24.25 31.99
C ASP A 666 -7.29 -23.82 32.39
N MET A 667 -7.21 -22.80 33.24
CA MET A 667 -5.98 -22.08 33.57
C MET A 667 -5.71 -22.10 35.07
N THR A 668 -4.48 -22.41 35.47
CA THR A 668 -4.01 -22.26 36.86
C THR A 668 -3.04 -21.09 36.97
N ILE A 669 -3.35 -20.12 37.84
CA ILE A 669 -2.50 -18.96 38.15
C ILE A 669 -1.87 -19.17 39.54
N ASP A 670 -0.55 -19.02 39.64
CA ASP A 670 0.18 -19.04 40.91
C ASP A 670 0.40 -17.61 41.42
N LEU A 671 -0.28 -17.22 42.50
CA LEU A 671 -0.11 -15.89 43.12
C LEU A 671 1.23 -15.76 43.86
N GLN A 672 2.06 -16.81 43.87
CA GLN A 672 3.41 -16.95 44.46
C GLN A 672 3.45 -16.89 46.00
N GLN A 673 2.41 -16.36 46.62
CA GLN A 673 2.23 -16.32 48.07
C GLN A 673 0.75 -16.39 48.44
N PRO A 674 0.40 -16.89 49.64
CA PRO A 674 -0.97 -16.88 50.14
C PRO A 674 -1.58 -15.47 50.16
N THR A 675 -2.54 -15.25 49.28
CA THR A 675 -3.16 -13.96 48.99
C THR A 675 -4.68 -14.06 49.18
N GLU A 676 -5.27 -13.10 49.87
CA GLU A 676 -6.73 -13.02 49.98
C GLU A 676 -7.32 -12.51 48.66
N ILE A 677 -8.33 -13.19 48.11
CA ILE A 677 -9.02 -12.84 46.87
C ILE A 677 -10.53 -12.91 47.07
N SER A 678 -11.28 -12.16 46.28
CA SER A 678 -12.75 -12.05 46.42
C SER A 678 -13.53 -11.99 45.10
N SER A 679 -12.84 -11.79 43.97
CA SER A 679 -13.49 -11.91 42.67
C SER A 679 -12.53 -12.30 41.55
N VAL A 680 -13.10 -12.88 40.49
CA VAL A 680 -12.41 -13.17 39.22
C VAL A 680 -13.28 -12.66 38.08
N ALA A 681 -12.68 -11.99 37.10
CA ALA A 681 -13.36 -11.54 35.90
C ALA A 681 -12.59 -11.94 34.63
N ILE A 682 -13.34 -12.15 33.54
CA ILE A 682 -12.83 -12.32 32.18
C ILE A 682 -13.67 -11.50 31.19
N SER A 683 -13.12 -11.23 30.01
CA SER A 683 -13.92 -10.77 28.87
C SER A 683 -13.84 -11.81 27.74
N THR A 684 -14.89 -11.88 26.92
CA THR A 684 -14.96 -12.71 25.72
C THR A 684 -15.25 -11.86 24.48
N CYS A 685 -14.76 -12.29 23.32
CA CYS A 685 -15.05 -11.63 22.04
C CYS A 685 -15.95 -12.52 21.19
N VAL A 686 -17.10 -12.00 20.76
CA VAL A 686 -18.12 -12.73 20.00
C VAL A 686 -18.17 -12.23 18.56
N GLU A 687 -18.10 -13.17 17.61
CA GLU A 687 -18.36 -12.93 16.19
C GLU A 687 -19.07 -14.17 15.63
N LYS A 688 -20.41 -14.17 15.73
CA LYS A 688 -21.21 -15.38 15.49
C LYS A 688 -21.07 -15.87 14.04
N GLY A 689 -20.92 -14.97 13.07
CA GLY A 689 -20.71 -15.33 11.67
C GLY A 689 -19.44 -16.16 11.45
N ASP A 690 -18.42 -15.94 12.29
CA ASP A 690 -17.13 -16.65 12.26
C ASP A 690 -17.09 -17.86 13.22
N TRP A 691 -18.24 -18.28 13.74
CA TRP A 691 -18.38 -19.39 14.70
C TRP A 691 -17.66 -19.10 16.03
N VAL A 692 -17.60 -17.83 16.42
CA VAL A 692 -17.04 -17.36 17.68
C VAL A 692 -18.17 -16.98 18.64
N PHE A 693 -18.31 -17.71 19.73
CA PHE A 693 -19.43 -17.61 20.67
C PHE A 693 -18.95 -17.23 22.08
N ASP A 694 -19.89 -16.73 22.88
CA ASP A 694 -19.65 -16.41 24.29
C ASP A 694 -19.46 -17.68 25.14
N ALA A 695 -18.93 -17.52 26.35
CA ALA A 695 -18.80 -18.58 27.32
C ALA A 695 -20.18 -19.14 27.73
N ARG A 696 -20.22 -20.44 28.02
CA ARG A 696 -21.41 -21.15 28.54
C ARG A 696 -21.42 -21.27 30.06
N GLY A 697 -20.35 -20.85 30.71
CA GLY A 697 -20.24 -20.76 32.15
C GLY A 697 -18.83 -20.38 32.56
N LEU A 698 -18.69 -19.90 33.78
CA LEU A 698 -17.42 -19.54 34.41
C LEU A 698 -17.36 -20.17 35.79
N SER A 699 -16.18 -20.65 36.19
CA SER A 699 -15.96 -21.18 37.54
C SER A 699 -14.56 -20.88 38.07
N VAL A 700 -14.47 -20.75 39.39
CA VAL A 700 -13.24 -20.43 40.12
C VAL A 700 -13.03 -21.47 41.21
N GLU A 701 -11.84 -22.07 41.20
CA GLU A 701 -11.38 -22.98 42.24
C GLU A 701 -10.07 -22.47 42.86
N VAL A 702 -9.84 -22.74 44.14
CA VAL A 702 -8.66 -22.29 44.87
C VAL A 702 -7.90 -23.45 45.49
N SER A 703 -6.58 -23.32 45.66
CA SER A 703 -5.72 -24.34 46.24
C SER A 703 -4.51 -23.74 46.96
N ASP A 704 -4.13 -24.33 48.10
CA ASP A 704 -2.92 -23.95 48.82
C ASP A 704 -1.71 -24.83 48.46
N ASP A 705 -1.94 -26.00 47.86
CA ASP A 705 -0.90 -26.98 47.51
C ASP A 705 -0.66 -27.15 46.00
N GLY A 706 -1.46 -26.45 45.18
CA GLY A 706 -1.40 -26.49 43.72
C GLY A 706 -1.92 -27.80 43.11
N LYS A 707 -2.51 -28.69 43.90
CA LYS A 707 -2.98 -30.02 43.49
C LYS A 707 -4.46 -30.23 43.76
N ASN A 708 -4.90 -29.90 44.98
CA ASN A 708 -6.27 -30.08 45.43
C ASN A 708 -7.00 -28.74 45.34
N PHE A 709 -7.87 -28.61 44.35
CA PHE A 709 -8.65 -27.40 44.10
C PHE A 709 -10.07 -27.52 44.66
N THR A 710 -10.53 -26.47 45.33
CA THR A 710 -11.90 -26.36 45.87
C THR A 710 -12.64 -25.23 45.18
N LYS A 711 -13.80 -25.53 44.59
CA LYS A 711 -14.64 -24.53 43.92
C LYS A 711 -15.23 -23.53 44.91
N VAL A 712 -15.03 -22.24 44.65
CA VAL A 712 -15.53 -21.12 45.48
C VAL A 712 -16.60 -20.29 44.79
N ALA A 713 -16.68 -20.33 43.46
CA ALA A 713 -17.74 -19.68 42.68
C ALA A 713 -17.97 -20.37 41.34
N SER A 714 -19.22 -20.30 40.84
CA SER A 714 -19.55 -20.70 39.46
C SER A 714 -20.88 -20.10 39.01
N GLU A 715 -20.99 -19.81 37.72
CA GLU A 715 -22.22 -19.39 37.05
C GLU A 715 -22.31 -20.04 35.66
N GLU A 716 -23.52 -20.39 35.23
CA GLU A 716 -23.79 -20.91 33.88
C GLU A 716 -24.51 -19.85 33.04
N TYR A 717 -24.15 -19.77 31.77
CA TYR A 717 -24.72 -18.82 30.82
C TYR A 717 -25.57 -19.55 29.76
N PRO A 718 -26.73 -18.99 29.37
CA PRO A 718 -27.58 -19.58 28.35
C PRO A 718 -26.88 -19.59 26.99
N ALA A 719 -27.32 -20.49 26.09
CA ALA A 719 -26.87 -20.46 24.69
C ALA A 719 -27.29 -19.16 24.00
N MET A 720 -26.43 -18.64 23.12
CA MET A 720 -26.69 -17.37 22.42
C MET A 720 -27.90 -17.47 21.48
N LYS A 721 -28.65 -16.38 21.37
CA LYS A 721 -29.73 -16.17 20.42
C LYS A 721 -29.21 -15.48 19.16
N GLU A 722 -29.93 -15.65 18.06
CA GLU A 722 -29.61 -14.99 16.78
C GLU A 722 -29.55 -13.45 16.91
N SER A 723 -30.42 -12.89 17.74
CA SER A 723 -30.52 -11.44 17.99
C SER A 723 -29.44 -10.88 18.93
N ASP A 724 -28.63 -11.73 19.56
CA ASP A 724 -27.58 -11.25 20.46
C ASP A 724 -26.53 -10.48 19.65
N LYS A 725 -25.89 -9.48 20.26
CA LYS A 725 -24.87 -8.69 19.56
C LYS A 725 -23.59 -9.50 19.31
N ASN A 726 -22.78 -9.04 18.36
CA ASN A 726 -21.36 -9.37 18.32
C ASN A 726 -20.58 -8.38 19.22
N GLY A 727 -19.28 -8.63 19.40
CA GLY A 727 -18.38 -7.79 20.18
C GLY A 727 -18.10 -8.35 21.57
N ILE A 728 -17.77 -7.46 22.51
CA ILE A 728 -17.23 -7.85 23.82
C ILE A 728 -18.34 -8.11 24.84
N TYR A 729 -18.16 -9.19 25.60
CA TYR A 729 -18.95 -9.56 26.78
C TYR A 729 -18.02 -9.66 27.99
N GLU A 730 -18.48 -9.20 29.16
CA GLU A 730 -17.71 -9.25 30.41
C GLU A 730 -18.41 -10.16 31.41
N HIS A 731 -17.64 -11.03 32.06
CA HIS A 731 -18.11 -12.02 33.02
C HIS A 731 -17.33 -11.87 34.33
N LYS A 732 -18.04 -11.69 35.45
CA LYS A 732 -17.41 -11.51 36.77
C LYS A 732 -18.09 -12.38 37.83
N LEU A 733 -17.30 -13.15 38.56
CA LEU A 733 -17.74 -13.90 39.74
C LEU A 733 -17.18 -13.25 41.00
N SER A 734 -18.07 -12.92 41.94
CA SER A 734 -17.72 -12.45 43.27
C SER A 734 -18.08 -13.51 44.31
N PHE A 735 -17.22 -13.68 45.32
CA PHE A 735 -17.38 -14.68 46.38
C PHE A 735 -16.86 -14.15 47.71
N SER A 736 -17.16 -14.86 48.82
CA SER A 736 -16.62 -14.50 50.13
C SER A 736 -15.08 -14.53 50.10
N PRO A 737 -14.39 -13.53 50.71
CA PRO A 737 -12.94 -13.48 50.70
C PRO A 737 -12.30 -14.80 51.16
N VAL A 738 -11.36 -15.31 50.36
CA VAL A 738 -10.65 -16.55 50.62
C VAL A 738 -9.16 -16.32 50.41
N LYS A 739 -8.34 -16.82 51.35
CA LYS A 739 -6.88 -16.74 51.26
C LYS A 739 -6.35 -18.00 50.57
N THR A 740 -5.59 -17.84 49.50
CA THR A 740 -5.06 -18.96 48.71
C THR A 740 -3.78 -18.58 47.95
N GLN A 741 -3.04 -19.57 47.44
CA GLN A 741 -1.90 -19.32 46.54
C GLN A 741 -2.24 -19.60 45.07
N TYR A 742 -2.96 -20.67 44.77
CA TYR A 742 -3.25 -21.08 43.41
C TYR A 742 -4.73 -20.88 43.08
N VAL A 743 -5.00 -20.29 41.92
CA VAL A 743 -6.36 -20.03 41.44
C VAL A 743 -6.55 -20.72 40.10
N LYS A 744 -7.53 -21.61 40.00
CA LYS A 744 -7.94 -22.23 38.74
C LYS A 744 -9.19 -21.54 38.22
N VAL A 745 -9.16 -21.13 36.96
CA VAL A 745 -10.26 -20.48 36.26
C VAL A 745 -10.66 -21.33 35.07
N VAL A 746 -11.93 -21.72 35.03
CA VAL A 746 -12.48 -22.53 33.95
C VAL A 746 -13.64 -21.80 33.29
N ALA A 747 -13.54 -21.55 31.98
CA ALA A 747 -14.62 -20.98 31.17
C ALA A 747 -15.07 -21.99 30.11
N LEU A 748 -16.37 -22.31 30.14
CA LEU A 748 -16.96 -23.34 29.29
C LEU A 748 -17.19 -22.81 27.87
N SER A 749 -16.78 -23.60 26.88
CA SER A 749 -17.01 -23.29 25.47
C SER A 749 -18.40 -23.75 24.98
N GLU A 750 -18.90 -23.16 23.90
CA GLU A 750 -20.10 -23.66 23.23
C GLU A 750 -19.76 -24.95 22.45
N SER A 751 -19.95 -26.09 23.11
CA SER A 751 -19.68 -27.42 22.54
C SER A 751 -20.62 -27.81 21.40
N LYS A 752 -21.81 -27.20 21.33
CA LYS A 752 -22.82 -27.44 20.28
C LYS A 752 -23.54 -26.15 19.93
N MET A 753 -23.21 -25.58 18.77
CA MET A 753 -23.86 -24.36 18.28
C MET A 753 -25.40 -24.54 18.16
N PRO A 754 -26.16 -23.48 18.47
CA PRO A 754 -27.62 -23.52 18.55
C PRO A 754 -28.28 -23.73 17.18
N ALA A 755 -29.53 -24.21 17.20
CA ALA A 755 -30.24 -24.67 16.00
C ALA A 755 -30.50 -23.61 14.93
N TRP A 756 -30.47 -22.32 15.29
CA TRP A 756 -30.67 -21.21 14.36
C TRP A 756 -29.40 -20.91 13.53
N HIS A 757 -28.22 -21.36 13.98
CA HIS A 757 -26.96 -21.05 13.32
C HIS A 757 -26.63 -22.04 12.20
N GLY A 758 -26.01 -21.57 11.11
CA GLY A 758 -25.61 -22.43 9.98
C GLY A 758 -24.62 -23.54 10.36
N GLY A 759 -23.85 -23.34 11.45
CA GLY A 759 -22.92 -24.32 12.03
C GLY A 759 -23.51 -25.24 13.10
N LYS A 760 -24.85 -25.37 13.19
CA LYS A 760 -25.57 -26.18 14.19
C LYS A 760 -24.87 -27.51 14.54
N ASP A 761 -24.89 -27.87 15.83
CA ASP A 761 -24.32 -29.09 16.42
C ASP A 761 -22.78 -29.20 16.36
N SER A 762 -22.10 -28.27 15.68
CA SER A 762 -20.64 -28.17 15.71
C SER A 762 -20.18 -27.32 16.90
N PRO A 763 -18.96 -27.55 17.43
CA PRO A 763 -18.38 -26.71 18.47
C PRO A 763 -18.01 -25.33 17.90
N ALA A 764 -18.03 -24.30 18.75
CA ALA A 764 -17.61 -22.94 18.44
C ALA A 764 -16.27 -22.59 19.11
N PHE A 765 -15.65 -21.50 18.65
CA PHE A 765 -14.50 -20.91 19.31
C PHE A 765 -14.94 -20.07 20.53
N LEU A 766 -14.14 -20.12 21.59
CA LEU A 766 -14.18 -19.20 22.73
C LEU A 766 -12.89 -18.37 22.73
N PHE A 767 -12.99 -17.04 22.68
CA PHE A 767 -11.83 -16.14 22.80
C PHE A 767 -11.88 -15.40 24.13
N VAL A 768 -10.73 -15.32 24.82
CA VAL A 768 -10.58 -14.63 26.11
C VAL A 768 -9.36 -13.70 26.06
N ASP A 769 -9.47 -12.50 26.65
CA ASP A 769 -8.40 -11.50 26.66
C ASP A 769 -7.58 -11.48 27.96
N GLU A 770 -8.22 -11.36 29.12
CA GLU A 770 -7.54 -11.21 30.41
C GLU A 770 -8.30 -11.94 31.54
N ILE A 771 -7.57 -12.53 32.49
CA ILE A 771 -8.10 -13.04 33.77
C ILE A 771 -7.70 -12.04 34.87
N THR A 772 -8.67 -11.27 35.35
CA THR A 772 -8.47 -10.28 36.42
C THR A 772 -8.85 -10.88 37.78
N ILE A 773 -7.95 -10.82 38.77
CA ILE A 773 -8.18 -11.31 40.14
C ILE A 773 -8.07 -10.15 41.15
N ASP A 774 -9.16 -9.88 41.89
CA ASP A 774 -9.25 -8.83 42.91
C ASP A 774 -9.12 -9.35 44.34
#